data_AF-A0A1F6QTT4-F1
#
_entry.id   AF-A0A1F6QTT4-F1
#
_cell.length_a   1.000
_cell.length_b   1.000
_cell.length_c   1.000
_cell.angle_alpha   90.00
_cell.angle_beta   90.00
_cell.angle_gamma   90.00
#
_symmetry.space_group_name_H-M   'P 1'
#
loop_
_entity.id
_entity.type
_entity.pdbx_description
1 polymer ?
#
loop_
_entity_poly.entity_id
_entity_poly.type
_entity_poly.pdbx_seq_one_letter_code
_entity_poly.pdbx_strand_id
1 'polypeptide(L)'
;MAKKTIKRKASKKKELPKFKIFKRKAKPLPEVEKIRVRYALIPPFAGVNINWDDENNETIYKVSEPELTENEIQIKEKIVNGLLEVLDIELSAIKNKTEAISYLEDNVKKILAEYQIDLSDRTYLKIMYYIFRDFVGLNEIEPIMQDPYIEDISCDGVGIPIYVVHRKYGSIKTNVVYPEIKQLTEFVVKLAERSGRFISYAEPLLDGSLPDGSRVQASFAKDVTTRGPSFTIRKFIQIPLSPIDLMNRNTVNSEILAYLWLAVENGASVLVAGGAGTGKTTILNVLSMFIPPTAKIVSIEDSVTGDSKIIIKENEKLKNISIKEFVDKKIDAEVMTVDEKGRMIWVKPSSHIKHKVKKDIYEVLTSTGRKIKVTQDHSLFTLGDNNELAEIKPYELKEESFIAVPRSLPILGTEVNRINIMHHLEHFKEDFIQGEPIKKLLEKYTCKELGVKKERYKWWKNHNIIKIEEFLKLNVQPFTDEELKQLKIKSKNTSSIPVIFKISEEFLEFCGLWLGDGSYDNYNRNAVIISNIDYECREIFKRIANYIGVNYSLMSDKGVSLRLHSTVFYKFMKNVLKFDGYSNTKKIPEFIFNLSNYQIKHFIRGYFSADGCVKKNEVSCASQSLEFLEDLQTIFLRLDIIARINDFNRKDKCINMSISSFENINKYKEIGFLQERKNLLLESFKSKSHHTVSDVIPLSLNKLSELNKISHVKLQYPYMMQWQNIGREYMQKIAPNGSEFNDLSHNDILWDKVKKIKKISSEEIEVFDLTIPKHEKFLCNNIIVHNTRELNLTHENWVPSVTRLSFMKGIGEVTMFDLLRSSFRQTPDYVIVGEVRGKEAYVMFQGMASGIPAMGTMHAGRVEDVIYRLETPPINLSPALVDTLDLVLIMTHAREKGESSRRVKEIDEIQSVDAETGKAREVRYYYWLADKDDFGRFAGDSWYLQELSRVKGQNVNDLKKEIEKRRIILEWMQKRKITYFKDVSALFAEYYKNPKRILERVGIEKKPDRKKHKKSKK
;
A
#
# COMPACT_ATOMS: atom_id res chain seq x y z
N MET A 1 -22.91 -37.94 69.74
CA MET A 1 -21.83 -37.85 68.73
C MET A 1 -22.14 -36.74 67.74
N ALA A 2 -21.18 -35.91 67.35
CA ALA A 2 -21.28 -35.02 66.18
C ALA A 2 -19.86 -34.73 65.65
N LYS A 3 -19.57 -35.05 64.38
CA LYS A 3 -18.22 -34.87 63.79
C LYS A 3 -18.10 -33.51 63.11
N LYS A 4 -16.92 -32.87 63.22
CA LYS A 4 -16.52 -31.73 62.38
C LYS A 4 -16.67 -32.11 60.90
N THR A 5 -17.28 -31.26 60.09
CA THR A 5 -17.00 -31.18 58.64
C THR A 5 -17.16 -29.73 58.18
N ILE A 6 -16.06 -29.06 57.85
CA ILE A 6 -16.10 -27.72 57.24
C ILE A 6 -16.38 -27.90 55.74
N LYS A 7 -17.42 -27.24 55.21
CA LYS A 7 -17.66 -27.12 53.77
C LYS A 7 -17.83 -25.64 53.39
N ARG A 8 -17.15 -25.22 52.33
CA ARG A 8 -17.18 -23.84 51.80
C ARG A 8 -18.60 -23.47 51.33
N LYS A 9 -19.02 -22.22 51.55
CA LYS A 9 -20.14 -21.59 50.82
C LYS A 9 -19.61 -20.99 49.51
N ALA A 10 -20.45 -20.97 48.48
CA ALA A 10 -20.22 -20.20 47.24
C ALA A 10 -21.26 -19.07 47.14
N SER A 11 -20.86 -17.92 46.61
CA SER A 11 -21.70 -16.72 46.42
C SER A 11 -22.13 -16.54 44.96
N LYS A 12 -23.25 -15.84 44.75
CA LYS A 12 -23.70 -15.40 43.41
C LYS A 12 -23.08 -14.02 43.10
N LYS A 13 -22.67 -13.80 41.85
CA LYS A 13 -22.13 -12.51 41.36
C LYS A 13 -23.23 -11.59 40.81
N LYS A 14 -22.94 -10.29 40.78
CA LYS A 14 -23.73 -9.20 40.20
C LYS A 14 -23.21 -8.88 38.77
N GLU A 15 -24.03 -8.26 37.92
CA GLU A 15 -23.69 -7.93 36.53
C GLU A 15 -23.43 -6.43 36.33
N LEU A 16 -22.51 -6.07 35.41
CA LEU A 16 -21.99 -4.71 35.19
C LEU A 16 -22.54 -4.04 33.92
N PRO A 17 -22.62 -2.70 33.87
CA PRO A 17 -23.18 -1.97 32.72
C PRO A 17 -22.26 -1.99 31.49
N LYS A 18 -22.84 -1.95 30.28
CA LYS A 18 -22.07 -1.84 29.03
C LYS A 18 -21.57 -0.41 28.76
N PHE A 19 -20.32 -0.30 28.30
CA PHE A 19 -19.66 0.94 27.93
C PHE A 19 -20.07 1.35 26.50
N LYS A 20 -20.37 2.64 26.28
CA LYS A 20 -20.83 3.16 24.99
C LYS A 20 -20.25 4.54 24.72
N ILE A 21 -19.74 4.73 23.51
CA ILE A 21 -19.25 6.02 23.01
C ILE A 21 -20.17 6.52 21.91
N PHE A 22 -20.60 7.77 22.01
CA PHE A 22 -21.45 8.42 21.02
C PHE A 22 -20.64 9.39 20.17
N LYS A 23 -20.50 9.15 18.86
CA LYS A 23 -19.88 10.13 17.96
C LYS A 23 -20.69 11.43 17.95
N ARG A 24 -20.09 12.54 18.40
CA ARG A 24 -20.70 13.87 18.31
C ARG A 24 -20.79 14.30 16.85
N LYS A 25 -21.98 14.72 16.41
CA LYS A 25 -22.10 15.53 15.18
C LYS A 25 -21.56 16.93 15.46
N ALA A 26 -20.70 17.45 14.57
CA ALA A 26 -20.17 18.81 14.66
C ALA A 26 -21.33 19.81 14.86
N LYS A 27 -21.21 20.67 15.88
CA LYS A 27 -22.20 21.70 16.19
C LYS A 27 -21.49 23.04 16.27
N PRO A 28 -21.84 24.00 15.39
CA PRO A 28 -21.08 25.22 15.17
C PRO A 28 -21.02 26.08 16.44
N LEU A 29 -19.81 26.51 16.78
CA LEU A 29 -19.50 27.18 18.04
C LEU A 29 -20.31 28.49 18.20
N PRO A 30 -20.65 28.88 19.44
CA PRO A 30 -21.31 30.16 19.68
C PRO A 30 -20.42 31.36 19.31
N GLU A 31 -21.06 32.50 19.10
CA GLU A 31 -20.43 33.81 19.23
C GLU A 31 -20.49 34.22 20.70
N VAL A 32 -19.40 34.78 21.24
CA VAL A 32 -19.31 35.15 22.66
C VAL A 32 -18.38 36.35 22.81
N GLU A 33 -18.86 37.40 23.47
CA GLU A 33 -18.11 38.64 23.74
C GLU A 33 -17.08 38.49 24.89
N LYS A 34 -17.04 37.32 25.54
CA LYS A 34 -15.97 36.87 26.43
C LYS A 34 -15.69 35.40 26.15
N ILE A 35 -14.42 35.04 25.89
CA ILE A 35 -14.06 33.68 25.46
C ILE A 35 -14.25 32.71 26.64
N ARG A 36 -15.38 32.01 26.65
CA ARG A 36 -15.72 30.86 27.52
C ARG A 36 -16.63 29.90 26.74
N VAL A 37 -16.03 28.96 25.99
CA VAL A 37 -16.74 28.03 25.10
C VAL A 37 -16.50 26.59 25.55
N ARG A 38 -17.54 25.91 26.04
CA ARG A 38 -17.47 24.51 26.48
C ARG A 38 -18.27 23.56 25.58
N TYR A 39 -17.67 22.44 25.19
CA TYR A 39 -18.36 21.39 24.42
C TYR A 39 -17.79 19.99 24.66
N ALA A 40 -18.61 18.96 24.45
CA ALA A 40 -18.18 17.55 24.55
C ALA A 40 -17.37 17.11 23.32
N LEU A 41 -16.44 16.19 23.55
CA LEU A 41 -15.57 15.55 22.56
C LEU A 41 -15.92 14.06 22.45
N ILE A 42 -15.92 13.36 23.60
CA ILE A 42 -16.27 11.94 23.73
C ILE A 42 -17.37 11.82 24.80
N PRO A 43 -18.66 12.09 24.47
CA PRO A 43 -19.74 12.11 25.45
C PRO A 43 -20.02 10.71 26.04
N PRO A 44 -20.29 10.58 27.36
CA PRO A 44 -20.33 11.64 28.38
C PRO A 44 -18.98 11.95 29.06
N PHE A 45 -17.89 11.29 28.68
CA PHE A 45 -16.63 11.24 29.43
C PHE A 45 -15.73 12.46 29.25
N ALA A 46 -15.49 12.89 28.00
CA ALA A 46 -14.52 13.94 27.69
C ALA A 46 -15.14 15.13 26.95
N GLY A 47 -14.60 16.31 27.22
CA GLY A 47 -14.93 17.57 26.56
C GLY A 47 -13.78 18.57 26.62
N VAL A 48 -14.00 19.77 26.10
CA VAL A 48 -13.07 20.91 26.19
C VAL A 48 -13.81 22.15 26.66
N ASN A 49 -13.10 22.98 27.42
CA ASN A 49 -13.42 24.36 27.74
C ASN A 49 -12.33 25.26 27.13
N ILE A 50 -12.69 26.11 26.17
CA ILE A 50 -11.80 27.12 25.61
C ILE A 50 -12.07 28.43 26.35
N ASN A 51 -11.07 29.00 27.01
CA ASN A 51 -11.20 30.27 27.72
C ASN A 51 -10.01 31.21 27.47
N TRP A 52 -10.27 32.52 27.60
CA TRP A 52 -9.20 33.51 27.80
C TRP A 52 -8.59 33.32 29.20
N ASP A 53 -7.30 33.57 29.32
CA ASP A 53 -6.57 33.71 30.56
C ASP A 53 -6.20 35.19 30.75
N ASP A 54 -6.85 35.84 31.73
CA ASP A 54 -6.65 37.26 32.04
C ASP A 54 -5.27 37.55 32.65
N GLU A 55 -4.55 36.55 33.19
CA GLU A 55 -3.21 36.72 33.77
C GLU A 55 -2.11 36.67 32.69
N ASN A 56 -2.24 35.73 31.74
CA ASN A 56 -1.25 35.50 30.68
C ASN A 56 -1.59 36.17 29.34
N ASN A 57 -2.80 36.73 29.18
CA ASN A 57 -3.33 37.30 27.93
C ASN A 57 -3.26 36.33 26.73
N GLU A 58 -3.54 35.05 26.97
CA GLU A 58 -3.62 34.00 25.94
C GLU A 58 -4.99 33.29 25.95
N THR A 59 -5.34 32.64 24.84
CA THR A 59 -6.45 31.69 24.80
C THR A 59 -5.93 30.30 25.09
N ILE A 60 -6.63 29.54 25.95
CA ILE A 60 -6.24 28.19 26.37
C ILE A 60 -7.33 27.19 25.98
N TYR A 61 -6.93 26.07 25.36
CA TYR A 61 -7.79 24.93 25.03
C TYR A 61 -7.70 23.88 26.14
N LYS A 62 -8.64 23.88 27.10
CA LYS A 62 -8.61 23.00 28.28
C LYS A 62 -9.48 21.77 28.13
N VAL A 63 -8.89 20.64 27.76
CA VAL A 63 -9.49 19.30 27.78
C VAL A 63 -9.87 18.93 29.22
N SER A 64 -11.08 18.38 29.41
CA SER A 64 -11.58 17.86 30.68
C SER A 64 -12.06 16.41 30.52
N GLU A 65 -11.49 15.50 31.32
CA GLU A 65 -11.77 14.07 31.38
C GLU A 65 -12.29 13.67 32.78
N PRO A 66 -12.75 12.42 33.03
CA PRO A 66 -13.28 12.01 34.34
C PRO A 66 -12.17 11.69 35.34
N GLU A 67 -12.02 12.50 36.39
CA GLU A 67 -11.02 12.27 37.46
C GLU A 67 -11.15 10.89 38.13
N LEU A 68 -10.02 10.22 38.38
CA LEU A 68 -9.90 8.96 39.12
C LEU A 68 -9.36 9.23 40.54
N THR A 69 -9.85 8.50 41.54
CA THR A 69 -9.23 8.49 42.88
C THR A 69 -8.02 7.53 42.92
N GLU A 70 -7.14 7.65 43.91
CA GLU A 70 -5.96 6.77 44.06
C GLU A 70 -6.29 5.27 43.99
N ASN A 71 -7.40 4.85 44.63
CA ASN A 71 -7.86 3.47 44.57
C ASN A 71 -8.37 3.09 43.17
N GLU A 72 -9.05 3.99 42.46
CA GLU A 72 -9.45 3.77 41.06
C GLU A 72 -8.24 3.70 40.12
N ILE A 73 -7.13 4.41 40.42
CA ILE A 73 -5.86 4.32 39.70
C ILE A 73 -5.20 2.95 39.93
N GLN A 74 -5.02 2.52 41.18
CA GLN A 74 -4.45 1.20 41.49
C GLN A 74 -5.27 0.04 40.90
N ILE A 75 -6.59 0.20 40.81
CA ILE A 75 -7.47 -0.76 40.14
C ILE A 75 -7.31 -0.68 38.62
N LYS A 76 -7.19 0.52 38.01
CA LYS A 76 -6.87 0.68 36.58
C LYS A 76 -5.57 -0.05 36.26
N GLU A 77 -4.51 0.16 37.03
CA GLU A 77 -3.19 -0.45 36.83
C GLU A 77 -3.25 -1.99 36.91
N LYS A 78 -3.94 -2.56 37.90
CA LYS A 78 -4.15 -4.01 37.99
C LYS A 78 -4.90 -4.56 36.78
N ILE A 79 -5.92 -3.85 36.29
CA ILE A 79 -6.67 -4.25 35.10
C ILE A 79 -5.83 -4.09 33.83
N VAL A 80 -5.00 -3.04 33.72
CA VAL A 80 -4.08 -2.82 32.60
C VAL A 80 -3.02 -3.90 32.53
N ASN A 81 -2.41 -4.25 33.67
CA ASN A 81 -1.41 -5.34 33.74
C ASN A 81 -2.06 -6.69 33.40
N GLY A 82 -3.22 -7.01 33.98
CA GLY A 82 -3.98 -8.20 33.63
C GLY A 82 -4.45 -8.23 32.16
N LEU A 83 -4.71 -7.07 31.54
CA LEU A 83 -4.99 -6.99 30.10
C LEU A 83 -3.72 -7.26 29.27
N LEU A 84 -2.56 -6.75 29.66
CA LEU A 84 -1.29 -7.05 29.00
C LEU A 84 -0.92 -8.55 29.11
N GLU A 85 -1.41 -9.25 30.14
CA GLU A 85 -1.25 -10.70 30.31
C GLU A 85 -2.32 -11.54 29.57
N VAL A 86 -3.50 -10.99 29.25
CA VAL A 86 -4.69 -11.73 28.74
C VAL A 86 -5.12 -11.33 27.31
N LEU A 87 -4.52 -10.30 26.71
CA LEU A 87 -4.83 -9.86 25.34
C LEU A 87 -4.14 -10.72 24.27
N ASP A 88 -4.69 -11.92 24.03
CA ASP A 88 -4.29 -12.86 22.94
C ASP A 88 -4.41 -12.28 21.51
N ILE A 89 -4.94 -11.06 21.34
CA ILE A 89 -5.23 -10.44 20.03
C ILE A 89 -4.74 -8.99 20.00
N GLU A 90 -3.92 -8.68 19.00
CA GLU A 90 -3.54 -7.32 18.62
C GLU A 90 -4.80 -6.48 18.30
N LEU A 91 -5.08 -5.45 19.11
CA LEU A 91 -6.26 -4.58 18.95
C LEU A 91 -6.22 -3.74 17.65
N SER A 92 -5.04 -3.66 17.02
CA SER A 92 -4.75 -3.18 15.67
C SER A 92 -5.42 -4.01 14.57
N ALA A 93 -5.56 -5.34 14.76
CA ALA A 93 -6.09 -6.26 13.76
C ALA A 93 -7.63 -6.22 13.63
N ILE A 94 -8.33 -5.69 14.65
CA ILE A 94 -9.79 -5.65 14.69
C ILE A 94 -10.29 -4.48 13.83
N LYS A 95 -10.73 -4.78 12.60
CA LYS A 95 -11.15 -3.81 11.57
C LYS A 95 -12.27 -2.85 11.98
N ASN A 96 -13.04 -3.17 13.03
CA ASN A 96 -14.16 -2.37 13.51
C ASN A 96 -13.95 -1.92 14.97
N LYS A 97 -13.88 -0.59 15.22
CA LYS A 97 -13.70 -0.05 16.59
C LYS A 97 -14.78 -0.53 17.58
N THR A 98 -15.99 -0.88 17.13
CA THR A 98 -17.06 -1.38 18.02
C THR A 98 -16.81 -2.81 18.50
N GLU A 99 -16.21 -3.67 17.67
CA GLU A 99 -15.83 -5.03 18.05
C GLU A 99 -14.66 -5.02 19.04
N ALA A 100 -13.66 -4.15 18.81
CA ALA A 100 -12.52 -3.97 19.72
C ALA A 100 -12.95 -3.51 21.12
N ILE A 101 -13.96 -2.63 21.21
CA ILE A 101 -14.55 -2.21 22.49
C ILE A 101 -15.23 -3.38 23.21
N SER A 102 -15.99 -4.22 22.49
CA SER A 102 -16.66 -5.38 23.11
C SER A 102 -15.65 -6.42 23.62
N TYR A 103 -14.59 -6.68 22.86
CA TYR A 103 -13.51 -7.61 23.25
C TYR A 103 -12.79 -7.14 24.53
N LEU A 104 -12.48 -5.84 24.63
CA LEU A 104 -11.93 -5.25 25.85
C LEU A 104 -12.91 -5.32 27.03
N GLU A 105 -14.19 -4.99 26.82
CA GLU A 105 -15.23 -5.11 27.85
C GLU A 105 -15.25 -6.52 28.47
N ASP A 106 -15.23 -7.55 27.63
CA ASP A 106 -15.39 -8.94 28.09
C ASP A 106 -14.11 -9.51 28.72
N ASN A 107 -12.92 -9.09 28.27
CA ASN A 107 -11.67 -9.44 28.94
C ASN A 107 -11.52 -8.72 30.29
N VAL A 108 -11.87 -7.43 30.40
CA VAL A 108 -11.89 -6.73 31.70
C VAL A 108 -12.85 -7.42 32.68
N LYS A 109 -14.01 -7.90 32.23
CA LYS A 109 -14.95 -8.65 33.08
C LYS A 109 -14.37 -9.98 33.57
N LYS A 110 -13.57 -10.69 32.76
CA LYS A 110 -12.84 -11.91 33.19
C LYS A 110 -11.82 -11.57 34.28
N ILE A 111 -10.98 -10.57 34.04
CA ILE A 111 -9.95 -10.08 34.98
C ILE A 111 -10.57 -9.69 36.33
N LEU A 112 -11.61 -8.86 36.32
CA LEU A 112 -12.38 -8.51 37.53
C LEU A 112 -12.97 -9.74 38.24
N ALA A 113 -13.48 -10.70 37.46
CA ALA A 113 -14.05 -11.93 37.99
C ALA A 113 -13.00 -12.88 38.61
N GLU A 114 -11.75 -12.84 38.14
CA GLU A 114 -10.62 -13.68 38.57
C GLU A 114 -9.91 -13.12 39.81
N TYR A 115 -9.52 -11.84 39.78
CA TYR A 115 -8.99 -11.13 40.96
C TYR A 115 -10.06 -10.82 42.03
N GLN A 116 -11.33 -11.18 41.77
CA GLN A 116 -12.49 -11.00 42.67
C GLN A 116 -12.75 -9.54 43.06
N ILE A 117 -12.47 -8.61 42.14
CA ILE A 117 -12.68 -7.18 42.32
C ILE A 117 -14.12 -6.83 41.90
N ASP A 118 -14.95 -6.44 42.87
CA ASP A 118 -16.30 -5.90 42.61
C ASP A 118 -16.23 -4.37 42.52
N LEU A 119 -16.99 -3.76 41.59
CA LEU A 119 -16.89 -2.33 41.25
C LEU A 119 -18.26 -1.66 41.16
N SER A 120 -18.30 -0.38 41.50
CA SER A 120 -19.46 0.46 41.20
C SER A 120 -19.58 0.71 39.69
N ASP A 121 -20.80 0.71 39.18
CA ASP A 121 -21.16 1.05 37.79
C ASP A 121 -20.45 2.32 37.29
N ARG A 122 -20.34 3.35 38.14
CA ARG A 122 -19.68 4.62 37.84
C ARG A 122 -18.16 4.47 37.72
N THR A 123 -17.54 3.77 38.67
CA THR A 123 -16.09 3.48 38.66
C THR A 123 -15.70 2.61 37.45
N TYR A 124 -16.49 1.56 37.17
CA TYR A 124 -16.28 0.71 36.00
C TYR A 124 -16.30 1.53 34.70
N LEU A 125 -17.30 2.39 34.51
CA LEU A 125 -17.40 3.23 33.30
C LEU A 125 -16.29 4.30 33.20
N LYS A 126 -15.76 4.84 34.31
CA LYS A 126 -14.54 5.68 34.28
C LYS A 126 -13.33 4.87 33.79
N ILE A 127 -13.10 3.70 34.39
CA ILE A 127 -11.92 2.86 34.09
C ILE A 127 -11.98 2.36 32.64
N MET A 128 -13.15 1.93 32.16
CA MET A 128 -13.36 1.56 30.76
C MET A 128 -13.13 2.73 29.77
N TYR A 129 -13.41 3.97 30.16
CA TYR A 129 -13.06 5.13 29.33
C TYR A 129 -11.54 5.24 29.12
N TYR A 130 -10.75 5.17 30.19
CA TYR A 130 -9.29 5.20 30.07
C TYR A 130 -8.74 3.99 29.32
N ILE A 131 -9.25 2.78 29.56
CA ILE A 131 -8.85 1.58 28.79
C ILE A 131 -9.15 1.76 27.30
N PHE A 132 -10.32 2.30 26.92
CA PHE A 132 -10.59 2.65 25.52
C PHE A 132 -9.60 3.69 24.98
N ARG A 133 -9.38 4.79 25.72
CA ARG A 133 -8.52 5.92 25.33
C ARG A 133 -7.07 5.47 25.11
N ASP A 134 -6.55 4.68 26.05
CA ASP A 134 -5.16 4.26 26.14
C ASP A 134 -4.84 3.08 25.19
N PHE A 135 -5.80 2.19 24.89
CA PHE A 135 -5.58 1.04 24.00
C PHE A 135 -6.15 1.24 22.57
N VAL A 136 -7.42 1.66 22.43
CA VAL A 136 -8.11 1.76 21.12
C VAL A 136 -7.93 3.14 20.47
N GLY A 137 -7.84 4.19 21.29
CA GLY A 137 -7.57 5.56 20.88
C GLY A 137 -6.09 5.95 20.84
N LEU A 138 -5.82 7.24 20.69
CA LEU A 138 -4.51 7.90 20.75
C LEU A 138 -4.26 8.60 22.11
N ASN A 139 -4.44 7.90 23.22
CA ASN A 139 -4.12 8.37 24.58
C ASN A 139 -4.69 9.78 24.88
N GLU A 140 -3.90 10.68 25.47
CA GLU A 140 -4.29 12.02 25.90
C GLU A 140 -4.77 12.91 24.74
N ILE A 141 -4.35 12.61 23.50
CA ILE A 141 -4.82 13.33 22.32
C ILE A 141 -6.07 12.72 21.67
N GLU A 142 -6.57 11.55 22.07
CA GLU A 142 -7.80 10.98 21.49
C GLU A 142 -8.99 11.97 21.57
N PRO A 143 -9.23 12.72 22.67
CA PRO A 143 -10.25 13.77 22.69
C PRO A 143 -10.02 14.86 21.63
N ILE A 144 -8.77 15.26 21.39
CA ILE A 144 -8.37 16.27 20.40
C ILE A 144 -8.52 15.72 18.97
N MET A 145 -8.19 14.45 18.77
CA MET A 145 -8.35 13.76 17.50
C MET A 145 -9.83 13.59 17.14
N GLN A 146 -10.71 13.40 18.13
CA GLN A 146 -12.16 13.42 17.94
C GLN A 146 -12.77 14.84 17.77
N ASP A 147 -12.02 15.94 17.94
CA ASP A 147 -12.53 17.29 17.66
C ASP A 147 -12.52 17.62 16.14
N PRO A 148 -13.67 17.84 15.48
CA PRO A 148 -13.71 18.28 14.09
C PRO A 148 -13.17 19.70 13.85
N TYR A 149 -12.99 20.52 14.90
CA TYR A 149 -12.51 21.89 14.80
C TYR A 149 -10.98 22.03 14.82
N ILE A 150 -10.24 20.94 15.04
CA ILE A 150 -8.78 20.93 14.92
C ILE A 150 -8.34 20.46 13.52
N GLU A 151 -7.27 21.06 13.00
CA GLU A 151 -6.68 20.76 11.69
C GLU A 151 -5.32 20.08 11.83
N ASP A 152 -4.34 20.81 12.37
CA ASP A 152 -3.01 20.32 12.70
C ASP A 152 -2.88 20.22 14.24
N ILE A 153 -2.27 19.15 14.76
CA ILE A 153 -1.91 18.97 16.18
C ILE A 153 -0.39 18.91 16.28
N SER A 154 0.26 19.80 17.03
CA SER A 154 1.73 19.80 17.21
C SER A 154 2.12 19.62 18.68
N CYS A 155 3.07 18.74 18.96
CA CYS A 155 3.74 18.63 20.25
C CYS A 155 5.24 18.83 20.01
N ASP A 156 5.82 19.92 20.52
CA ASP A 156 7.16 20.37 20.12
C ASP A 156 8.28 19.92 21.08
N GLY A 157 7.96 19.08 22.08
CA GLY A 157 8.92 18.56 23.06
C GLY A 157 8.32 18.22 24.43
N VAL A 158 9.19 17.77 25.34
CA VAL A 158 8.80 17.31 26.69
C VAL A 158 8.57 18.50 27.61
N GLY A 159 7.54 18.43 28.44
CA GLY A 159 7.11 19.53 29.31
C GLY A 159 6.45 20.70 28.56
N ILE A 160 6.36 20.63 27.23
CA ILE A 160 5.72 21.64 26.39
C ILE A 160 4.25 21.23 26.19
N PRO A 161 3.27 22.12 26.46
CA PRO A 161 1.88 21.84 26.12
C PRO A 161 1.71 21.67 24.61
N ILE A 162 0.88 20.70 24.21
CA ILE A 162 0.50 20.48 22.82
C ILE A 162 -0.19 21.74 22.30
N TYR A 163 0.19 22.18 21.10
CA TYR A 163 -0.50 23.22 20.35
C TYR A 163 -1.45 22.60 19.33
N VAL A 164 -2.59 23.23 19.13
CA VAL A 164 -3.61 22.78 18.17
C VAL A 164 -4.01 23.92 17.26
N VAL A 165 -3.99 23.68 15.95
CA VAL A 165 -4.53 24.61 14.95
C VAL A 165 -6.04 24.43 14.91
N HIS A 166 -6.75 25.24 15.69
CA HIS A 166 -8.20 25.29 15.81
C HIS A 166 -8.78 26.27 14.78
N ARG A 167 -9.77 25.82 14.00
CA ARG A 167 -10.39 26.54 12.86
C ARG A 167 -10.90 27.97 13.12
N LYS A 168 -11.04 28.39 14.39
CA LYS A 168 -11.57 29.71 14.80
C LYS A 168 -10.59 30.53 15.68
N TYR A 169 -9.55 29.93 16.21
CA TYR A 169 -8.64 30.53 17.20
C TYR A 169 -7.17 30.14 16.93
N GLY A 170 -6.84 29.91 15.66
CA GLY A 170 -5.56 29.42 15.14
C GLY A 170 -4.79 28.51 16.09
N SER A 171 -3.56 28.89 16.42
CA SER A 171 -2.64 28.06 17.22
C SER A 171 -2.91 28.21 18.72
N ILE A 172 -3.85 27.44 19.26
CA ILE A 172 -4.14 27.44 20.71
C ILE A 172 -3.18 26.50 21.45
N LYS A 173 -2.63 26.98 22.56
CA LYS A 173 -1.99 26.17 23.60
C LYS A 173 -3.02 25.33 24.35
N THR A 174 -2.79 24.03 24.51
CA THR A 174 -3.67 23.14 25.28
C THR A 174 -3.21 22.98 26.73
N ASN A 175 -4.03 22.37 27.58
CA ASN A 175 -3.61 21.86 28.89
C ASN A 175 -3.00 20.45 28.85
N VAL A 176 -2.89 19.83 27.66
CA VAL A 176 -2.29 18.50 27.52
C VAL A 176 -0.78 18.69 27.38
N VAL A 177 -0.04 18.18 28.35
CA VAL A 177 1.42 18.22 28.43
C VAL A 177 1.91 16.80 28.63
N TYR A 178 3.01 16.43 27.98
CA TYR A 178 3.76 15.23 28.34
C TYR A 178 4.89 15.62 29.31
N PRO A 179 4.71 15.44 30.64
CA PRO A 179 5.70 15.88 31.63
C PRO A 179 7.01 15.08 31.57
N GLU A 180 6.92 13.80 31.18
CA GLU A 180 8.04 12.88 31.10
C GLU A 180 8.38 12.54 29.65
N ILE A 181 9.68 12.42 29.36
CA ILE A 181 10.14 12.03 28.03
C ILE A 181 9.60 10.66 27.62
N LYS A 182 9.56 9.70 28.56
CA LYS A 182 9.06 8.35 28.34
C LYS A 182 7.65 8.34 27.73
N GLN A 183 6.74 9.15 28.27
CA GLN A 183 5.33 9.17 27.86
C GLN A 183 5.16 9.72 26.43
N LEU A 184 5.92 10.78 26.08
CA LEU A 184 5.92 11.33 24.73
C LEU A 184 6.63 10.38 23.73
N THR A 185 7.70 9.73 24.15
CA THR A 185 8.39 8.68 23.37
C THR A 185 7.45 7.52 23.05
N GLU A 186 6.79 6.94 24.06
CA GLU A 186 5.80 5.86 23.91
C GLU A 186 4.63 6.29 23.01
N PHE A 187 4.16 7.53 23.14
CA PHE A 187 3.11 8.05 22.28
C PHE A 187 3.54 8.21 20.81
N VAL A 188 4.78 8.66 20.55
CA VAL A 188 5.31 8.79 19.19
C VAL A 188 5.55 7.42 18.53
N VAL A 189 5.97 6.38 19.27
CA VAL A 189 5.95 4.98 18.77
C VAL A 189 4.55 4.63 18.25
N LYS A 190 3.53 4.88 19.07
CA LYS A 190 2.15 4.53 18.78
C LYS A 190 1.57 5.27 17.56
N LEU A 191 1.99 6.51 17.29
CA LEU A 191 1.61 7.22 16.06
C LEU A 191 2.18 6.56 14.80
N ALA A 192 3.43 6.09 14.86
CA ALA A 192 4.05 5.36 13.77
C ALA A 192 3.30 4.04 13.52
N GLU A 193 3.16 3.20 14.56
CA GLU A 193 2.46 1.91 14.49
C GLU A 193 1.06 2.01 13.87
N ARG A 194 0.32 3.07 14.23
CA ARG A 194 -1.02 3.33 13.71
C ARG A 194 -1.01 3.71 12.23
N SER A 195 0.00 4.45 11.77
CA SER A 195 0.20 4.70 10.33
C SER A 195 0.56 3.41 9.60
N GLY A 196 1.30 2.51 10.26
CA GLY A 196 1.96 1.33 9.67
C GLY A 196 3.47 1.46 9.60
N ARG A 197 3.96 2.69 9.83
CA ARG A 197 5.35 3.11 10.01
C ARG A 197 5.88 2.66 11.35
N PHE A 198 7.18 2.81 11.50
CA PHE A 198 7.83 2.76 12.80
C PHE A 198 8.79 3.93 12.89
N ILE A 199 9.24 4.20 14.09
CA ILE A 199 10.01 5.39 14.42
C ILE A 199 10.90 5.01 15.62
N SER A 200 12.17 5.39 15.60
CA SER A 200 13.16 4.90 16.57
C SER A 200 14.29 5.91 16.80
N TYR A 201 15.26 5.60 17.67
CA TYR A 201 16.21 6.60 18.15
C TYR A 201 17.28 7.04 17.13
N ALA A 202 17.27 6.47 15.94
CA ALA A 202 17.86 7.17 14.80
C ALA A 202 17.00 7.11 13.54
N GLU A 203 15.82 6.45 13.57
CA GLU A 203 14.74 6.65 12.60
C GLU A 203 13.77 7.69 13.19
N PRO A 204 14.19 8.94 13.54
CA PRO A 204 13.29 9.81 14.26
C PRO A 204 12.25 10.37 13.32
N LEU A 205 12.54 10.56 12.04
CA LEU A 205 11.65 11.22 11.09
C LEU A 205 10.65 10.22 10.51
N LEU A 206 9.42 10.34 11.02
CA LEU A 206 8.21 9.77 10.44
C LEU A 206 7.61 10.80 9.48
N ASP A 207 7.27 10.37 8.26
CA ASP A 207 6.18 10.91 7.44
C ASP A 207 5.30 9.72 7.02
N GLY A 208 3.98 9.83 7.00
CA GLY A 208 3.07 8.71 6.74
C GLY A 208 1.59 9.07 6.95
N SER A 209 0.68 8.10 6.79
CA SER A 209 -0.78 8.34 6.90
C SER A 209 -1.46 7.41 7.91
N LEU A 210 -2.19 7.98 8.88
CA LEU A 210 -3.02 7.27 9.84
C LEU A 210 -4.22 6.56 9.18
N PRO A 211 -4.90 5.60 9.87
CA PRO A 211 -6.00 4.82 9.30
C PRO A 211 -7.28 5.60 8.99
N ASP A 212 -7.37 6.87 9.37
CA ASP A 212 -8.44 7.79 8.95
C ASP A 212 -8.05 8.65 7.72
N GLY A 213 -6.82 8.51 7.25
CA GLY A 213 -6.16 9.23 6.17
C GLY A 213 -5.12 10.26 6.65
N SER A 214 -5.08 10.61 7.93
CA SER A 214 -4.36 11.80 8.43
C SER A 214 -2.85 11.70 8.27
N ARG A 215 -2.24 12.68 7.60
CA ARG A 215 -0.78 12.73 7.43
C ARG A 215 -0.12 13.03 8.76
N VAL A 216 0.86 12.25 9.17
CA VAL A 216 1.62 12.41 10.41
C VAL A 216 3.07 12.61 10.08
N GLN A 217 3.62 13.72 10.55
CA GLN A 217 5.05 13.89 10.71
C GLN A 217 5.42 13.71 12.19
N ALA A 218 6.57 13.10 12.51
CA ALA A 218 7.08 13.10 13.88
C ALA A 218 8.62 13.06 13.94
N SER A 219 9.16 13.43 15.11
CA SER A 219 10.55 13.20 15.49
C SER A 219 10.62 12.37 16.78
N PHE A 220 11.43 11.31 16.82
CA PHE A 220 11.58 10.48 18.03
C PHE A 220 12.71 10.92 18.98
N ALA A 221 13.79 11.51 18.44
CA ALA A 221 15.08 11.59 19.12
C ALA A 221 15.49 13.03 19.48
N LYS A 222 16.15 13.19 20.63
CA LYS A 222 16.51 14.49 21.24
C LYS A 222 17.68 15.22 20.57
N ASP A 223 18.40 14.56 19.68
CA ASP A 223 19.50 15.08 18.86
C ASP A 223 18.99 15.70 17.56
N VAL A 224 17.94 15.14 16.95
CA VAL A 224 17.22 15.76 15.83
C VAL A 224 16.27 16.87 16.30
N THR A 225 15.60 16.70 17.45
CA THR A 225 14.80 17.77 18.10
C THR A 225 15.22 17.99 19.54
N THR A 226 16.00 19.05 19.79
CA THR A 226 16.67 19.37 21.06
C THR A 226 15.77 19.45 22.32
N ARG A 227 14.45 19.58 22.14
CA ARG A 227 13.45 19.69 23.21
C ARG A 227 12.81 18.36 23.63
N GLY A 228 12.99 17.28 22.86
CA GLY A 228 12.26 16.03 23.07
C GLY A 228 11.97 15.30 21.76
N PRO A 229 11.31 14.14 21.81
CA PRO A 229 10.48 13.71 20.70
C PRO A 229 9.45 14.80 20.39
N SER A 230 8.99 14.90 19.14
CA SER A 230 7.94 15.82 18.71
C SER A 230 7.00 15.14 17.71
N PHE A 231 5.82 15.70 17.48
CA PHE A 231 4.96 15.25 16.38
C PHE A 231 4.06 16.36 15.84
N THR A 232 3.68 16.24 14.57
CA THR A 232 2.70 17.08 13.87
C THR A 232 1.72 16.20 13.11
N ILE A 233 0.47 16.10 13.56
CA ILE A 233 -0.61 15.39 12.86
C ILE A 233 -1.41 16.39 12.04
N ARG A 234 -1.41 16.28 10.72
CA ARG A 234 -2.31 16.99 9.80
C ARG A 234 -3.53 16.13 9.49
N LYS A 235 -4.65 16.46 10.10
CA LYS A 235 -5.87 15.63 10.07
C LYS A 235 -6.45 15.58 8.66
N PHE A 236 -6.60 14.38 8.11
CA PHE A 236 -7.21 14.18 6.80
C PHE A 236 -8.70 14.38 6.89
N ILE A 237 -9.20 15.32 6.11
CA ILE A 237 -10.59 15.71 6.15
C ILE A 237 -11.37 14.80 5.21
N GLN A 238 -11.81 13.65 5.74
CA GLN A 238 -12.76 12.71 5.09
C GLN A 238 -14.04 13.40 4.56
N ILE A 239 -14.26 14.62 5.02
CA ILE A 239 -15.26 15.59 4.59
C ILE A 239 -14.45 16.81 4.11
N PRO A 240 -14.15 16.96 2.81
CA PRO A 240 -13.42 18.14 2.33
C PRO A 240 -14.14 19.44 2.71
N LEU A 241 -13.38 20.53 2.80
CA LEU A 241 -13.91 21.82 3.27
C LEU A 241 -14.99 22.36 2.32
N SER A 242 -15.98 23.04 2.89
CA SER A 242 -16.95 23.80 2.11
C SER A 242 -16.47 25.24 1.85
N PRO A 243 -17.06 25.97 0.87
CA PRO A 243 -16.92 27.42 0.77
C PRO A 243 -17.17 28.14 2.10
N ILE A 244 -18.16 27.67 2.88
CA ILE A 244 -18.54 28.28 4.16
C ILE A 244 -17.48 28.01 5.24
N ASP A 245 -16.76 26.88 5.19
CA ASP A 245 -15.58 26.68 6.04
C ASP A 245 -14.47 27.67 5.69
N LEU A 246 -14.22 27.95 4.40
CA LEU A 246 -13.21 28.95 4.00
C LEU A 246 -13.60 30.37 4.42
N MET A 247 -14.88 30.75 4.31
CA MET A 247 -15.40 32.02 4.84
C MET A 247 -15.21 32.13 6.36
N ASN A 248 -15.50 31.06 7.11
CA ASN A 248 -15.36 31.06 8.57
C ASN A 248 -13.90 31.11 9.06
N ARG A 249 -12.93 30.80 8.19
CA ARG A 249 -11.48 30.93 8.43
C ARG A 249 -10.91 32.26 7.93
N ASN A 250 -11.76 33.11 7.34
CA ASN A 250 -11.40 34.28 6.56
C ASN A 250 -10.38 34.00 5.42
N THR A 251 -10.36 32.77 4.88
CA THR A 251 -9.46 32.42 3.77
C THR A 251 -9.85 33.14 2.48
N VAL A 252 -11.13 33.45 2.34
CA VAL A 252 -11.74 34.20 1.25
C VAL A 252 -13.13 34.66 1.72
N ASN A 253 -13.55 35.89 1.39
CA ASN A 253 -14.79 36.47 1.88
C ASN A 253 -16.05 36.03 1.09
N SER A 254 -17.23 36.48 1.52
CA SER A 254 -18.52 36.17 0.88
C SER A 254 -18.66 36.74 -0.52
N GLU A 255 -18.10 37.93 -0.80
CA GLU A 255 -18.16 38.59 -2.11
C GLU A 255 -17.32 37.85 -3.15
N ILE A 256 -16.07 37.51 -2.80
CA ILE A 256 -15.17 36.76 -3.66
C ILE A 256 -15.72 35.36 -3.95
N LEU A 257 -16.26 34.64 -2.95
CA LEU A 257 -16.87 33.33 -3.22
C LEU A 257 -18.17 33.44 -4.02
N ALA A 258 -18.93 34.53 -3.90
CA ALA A 258 -20.10 34.78 -4.76
C ALA A 258 -19.69 35.08 -6.22
N TYR A 259 -18.61 35.83 -6.40
CA TYR A 259 -17.97 36.08 -7.70
C TYR A 259 -17.41 34.80 -8.31
N LEU A 260 -16.62 34.01 -7.56
CA LEU A 260 -16.06 32.73 -8.00
C LEU A 260 -17.14 31.69 -8.31
N TRP A 261 -18.24 31.68 -7.55
CA TRP A 261 -19.41 30.86 -7.87
C TRP A 261 -20.04 31.28 -9.20
N LEU A 262 -20.26 32.58 -9.42
CA LEU A 262 -20.80 33.07 -10.71
C LEU A 262 -19.86 32.79 -11.89
N ALA A 263 -18.55 32.93 -11.68
CA ALA A 263 -17.53 32.66 -12.68
C ALA A 263 -17.47 31.16 -13.03
N VAL A 264 -17.28 30.28 -12.03
CA VAL A 264 -17.27 28.83 -12.26
C VAL A 264 -18.58 28.36 -12.89
N GLU A 265 -19.75 28.80 -12.42
CA GLU A 265 -21.05 28.45 -13.02
C GLU A 265 -21.15 28.79 -14.51
N ASN A 266 -20.57 29.91 -14.93
CA ASN A 266 -20.66 30.39 -16.31
C ASN A 266 -19.60 29.81 -17.24
N GLY A 267 -18.67 29.01 -16.71
CA GLY A 267 -17.58 28.39 -17.44
C GLY A 267 -16.28 29.20 -17.43
N ALA A 268 -15.94 29.86 -16.31
CA ALA A 268 -14.59 30.39 -16.12
C ALA A 268 -13.56 29.25 -16.00
N SER A 269 -12.43 29.43 -16.67
CA SER A 269 -11.22 28.61 -16.54
C SER A 269 -10.32 29.20 -15.45
N VAL A 270 -9.84 28.36 -14.54
CA VAL A 270 -9.28 28.83 -13.25
C VAL A 270 -8.02 28.07 -12.87
N LEU A 271 -6.89 28.77 -12.77
CA LEU A 271 -5.66 28.21 -12.20
C LEU A 271 -5.47 28.68 -10.76
N VAL A 272 -5.30 27.70 -9.87
CA VAL A 272 -4.98 27.91 -8.46
C VAL A 272 -3.47 27.73 -8.27
N ALA A 273 -2.76 28.83 -8.02
CA ALA A 273 -1.32 28.80 -7.80
C ALA A 273 -0.94 29.06 -6.33
N GLY A 274 0.34 28.89 -6.00
CA GLY A 274 0.86 29.00 -4.64
C GLY A 274 2.00 28.01 -4.34
N GLY A 275 2.68 28.24 -3.23
CA GLY A 275 3.73 27.34 -2.71
C GLY A 275 3.21 25.95 -2.29
N ALA A 276 4.12 25.10 -1.81
CA ALA A 276 3.73 23.86 -1.11
C ALA A 276 2.94 24.21 0.18
N GLY A 277 2.02 23.34 0.60
CA GLY A 277 1.24 23.53 1.83
C GLY A 277 0.13 24.61 1.81
N THR A 278 0.20 25.58 0.90
CA THR A 278 -0.72 26.75 0.81
C THR A 278 -2.21 26.43 0.66
N GLY A 279 -2.57 25.19 0.30
CA GLY A 279 -3.97 24.74 0.17
C GLY A 279 -4.55 24.76 -1.24
N LYS A 280 -3.71 24.77 -2.29
CA LYS A 280 -4.15 24.77 -3.69
C LYS A 280 -5.22 23.72 -4.00
N THR A 281 -4.93 22.44 -3.74
CA THR A 281 -5.87 21.33 -3.96
C THR A 281 -7.13 21.45 -3.09
N THR A 282 -7.02 22.10 -1.93
CA THR A 282 -8.15 22.35 -1.02
C THR A 282 -9.12 23.38 -1.59
N ILE A 283 -8.65 24.50 -2.12
CA ILE A 283 -9.53 25.50 -2.75
C ILE A 283 -9.99 25.05 -4.15
N LEU A 284 -9.18 24.29 -4.90
CA LEU A 284 -9.64 23.64 -6.14
C LEU A 284 -10.83 22.70 -5.87
N ASN A 285 -10.80 21.93 -4.77
CA ASN A 285 -11.92 21.09 -4.37
C ASN A 285 -13.08 21.84 -3.68
N VAL A 286 -12.97 23.16 -3.53
CA VAL A 286 -14.07 24.07 -3.15
C VAL A 286 -14.68 24.69 -4.41
N LEU A 287 -13.85 25.11 -5.37
CA LEU A 287 -14.31 25.58 -6.69
C LEU A 287 -15.09 24.48 -7.43
N SER A 288 -14.66 23.22 -7.33
CA SER A 288 -15.39 22.08 -7.88
C SER A 288 -16.82 21.95 -7.34
N MET A 289 -17.12 22.41 -6.11
CA MET A 289 -18.49 22.42 -5.57
C MET A 289 -19.42 23.42 -6.26
N PHE A 290 -18.87 24.45 -6.90
CA PHE A 290 -19.66 25.44 -7.64
C PHE A 290 -20.05 24.94 -9.04
N ILE A 291 -19.41 23.89 -9.57
CA ILE A 291 -19.82 23.25 -10.82
C ILE A 291 -21.29 22.77 -10.68
N PRO A 292 -22.19 23.07 -11.64
CA PRO A 292 -23.58 22.62 -11.61
C PRO A 292 -23.71 21.09 -11.42
N PRO A 293 -24.67 20.58 -10.62
CA PRO A 293 -24.70 19.17 -10.18
C PRO A 293 -24.95 18.16 -11.31
N THR A 294 -25.51 18.61 -12.44
CA THR A 294 -25.76 17.79 -13.64
C THR A 294 -24.56 17.73 -14.58
N ALA A 295 -23.57 18.61 -14.39
CA ALA A 295 -22.41 18.76 -15.25
C ALA A 295 -21.50 17.54 -15.21
N LYS A 296 -20.95 17.17 -16.37
CA LYS A 296 -19.97 16.10 -16.54
C LYS A 296 -18.56 16.60 -16.21
N ILE A 297 -17.88 15.93 -15.27
CA ILE A 297 -16.54 16.31 -14.80
C ILE A 297 -15.52 15.19 -15.07
N VAL A 298 -14.27 15.53 -15.40
CA VAL A 298 -13.16 14.55 -15.56
C VAL A 298 -11.91 14.96 -14.75
N SER A 299 -11.18 13.99 -14.15
CA SER A 299 -9.92 14.17 -13.37
C SER A 299 -8.85 13.07 -13.64
N ILE A 300 -7.56 13.22 -13.25
CA ILE A 300 -6.38 12.47 -13.83
C ILE A 300 -5.16 12.17 -12.85
N GLU A 301 -4.65 10.90 -12.68
CA GLU A 301 -3.60 10.36 -11.69
C GLU A 301 -2.81 8.99 -12.11
N ASP A 302 -1.49 8.68 -11.88
CA ASP A 302 -0.56 7.68 -12.62
C ASP A 302 -0.42 6.07 -12.34
N SER A 303 0.51 5.26 -13.01
CA SER A 303 0.57 3.71 -13.17
C SER A 303 1.92 2.82 -13.30
N VAL A 304 1.90 1.44 -13.54
CA VAL A 304 3.03 0.39 -13.54
C VAL A 304 3.03 -0.79 -14.62
N THR A 305 4.17 -1.41 -15.04
CA THR A 305 4.29 -2.43 -16.17
C THR A 305 3.84 -3.89 -15.99
N GLY A 306 3.66 -4.60 -17.13
CA GLY A 306 2.85 -5.83 -17.23
C GLY A 306 3.48 -7.20 -17.53
N ASP A 307 4.71 -7.30 -18.07
CA ASP A 307 5.40 -8.60 -18.19
C ASP A 307 6.10 -9.02 -16.88
N SER A 308 6.35 -8.04 -16.03
CA SER A 308 6.33 -8.10 -14.55
C SER A 308 5.63 -9.32 -13.94
N LYS A 309 6.39 -10.13 -13.20
CA LYS A 309 5.92 -11.16 -12.28
C LYS A 309 5.60 -10.58 -10.90
N ILE A 310 4.54 -11.11 -10.30
CA ILE A 310 4.17 -10.92 -8.89
C ILE A 310 3.98 -12.29 -8.24
N ILE A 311 4.36 -12.39 -6.96
CA ILE A 311 4.04 -13.56 -6.14
C ILE A 311 2.70 -13.30 -5.48
N ILE A 312 1.76 -14.23 -5.63
CA ILE A 312 0.41 -14.15 -5.07
C ILE A 312 0.14 -15.29 -4.10
N LYS A 313 -0.78 -15.05 -3.16
CA LYS A 313 -1.31 -16.04 -2.21
C LYS A 313 -2.82 -16.16 -2.42
N GLU A 314 -3.23 -17.22 -3.10
CA GLU A 314 -4.61 -17.55 -3.47
C GLU A 314 -5.08 -18.78 -2.70
N ASN A 315 -6.06 -18.62 -1.78
CA ASN A 315 -6.58 -19.72 -0.95
C ASN A 315 -5.47 -20.51 -0.23
N GLU A 316 -4.60 -19.79 0.49
CA GLU A 316 -3.35 -20.28 1.13
C GLU A 316 -2.30 -20.90 0.19
N LYS A 317 -2.52 -20.93 -1.13
CA LYS A 317 -1.55 -21.43 -2.11
C LYS A 317 -0.76 -20.31 -2.77
N LEU A 318 0.53 -20.54 -2.91
CA LEU A 318 1.52 -19.60 -3.43
C LEU A 318 1.71 -19.83 -4.93
N LYS A 319 1.69 -18.76 -5.72
CA LYS A 319 1.93 -18.79 -7.17
C LYS A 319 2.82 -17.64 -7.62
N ASN A 320 3.72 -17.90 -8.54
CA ASN A 320 4.52 -16.87 -9.23
C ASN A 320 3.93 -16.67 -10.64
N ILE A 321 3.24 -15.56 -10.87
CA ILE A 321 2.51 -15.29 -12.14
C ILE A 321 2.80 -13.90 -12.67
N SER A 322 2.48 -13.63 -13.93
CA SER A 322 2.53 -12.24 -14.44
C SER A 322 1.41 -11.40 -13.82
N ILE A 323 1.67 -10.12 -13.57
CA ILE A 323 0.63 -9.15 -13.17
C ILE A 323 -0.45 -9.03 -14.26
N LYS A 324 -0.07 -9.20 -15.53
CA LYS A 324 -1.00 -9.36 -16.65
C LYS A 324 -1.98 -10.51 -16.40
N GLU A 325 -1.50 -11.69 -16.04
CA GLU A 325 -2.34 -12.86 -15.77
C GLU A 325 -3.24 -12.65 -14.55
N PHE A 326 -2.73 -12.02 -13.48
CA PHE A 326 -3.50 -11.68 -12.29
C PHE A 326 -4.73 -10.81 -12.63
N VAL A 327 -4.53 -9.76 -13.44
CA VAL A 327 -5.60 -8.83 -13.83
C VAL A 327 -6.49 -9.38 -14.94
N ASP A 328 -5.94 -9.99 -15.99
CA ASP A 328 -6.74 -10.56 -17.09
C ASP A 328 -7.66 -11.70 -16.62
N LYS A 329 -7.24 -12.47 -15.62
CA LYS A 329 -8.07 -13.53 -14.99
C LYS A 329 -8.86 -13.05 -13.76
N LYS A 330 -8.67 -11.79 -13.31
CA LYS A 330 -9.28 -11.20 -12.10
C LYS A 330 -9.11 -12.08 -10.86
N ILE A 331 -7.88 -12.50 -10.59
CA ILE A 331 -7.57 -13.45 -9.50
C ILE A 331 -7.76 -12.77 -8.14
N ASP A 332 -8.57 -13.38 -7.27
CA ASP A 332 -8.88 -12.85 -5.94
C ASP A 332 -7.87 -13.34 -4.89
N ALA A 333 -6.67 -12.77 -4.90
CA ALA A 333 -5.54 -13.21 -4.07
C ALA A 333 -4.79 -12.05 -3.40
N GLU A 334 -4.04 -12.37 -2.35
CA GLU A 334 -3.13 -11.43 -1.68
C GLU A 334 -1.83 -11.30 -2.48
N VAL A 335 -1.21 -10.13 -2.46
CA VAL A 335 0.09 -9.87 -3.10
C VAL A 335 1.11 -9.40 -2.06
N MET A 336 2.39 -9.57 -2.35
CA MET A 336 3.45 -9.12 -1.43
C MET A 336 3.66 -7.60 -1.54
N THR A 337 3.68 -6.91 -0.40
CA THR A 337 4.02 -5.50 -0.25
C THR A 337 5.06 -5.32 0.87
N VAL A 338 5.46 -4.08 1.12
CA VAL A 338 6.49 -3.71 2.09
C VAL A 338 5.83 -2.83 3.16
N ASP A 339 5.86 -3.30 4.41
CA ASP A 339 5.46 -2.48 5.55
C ASP A 339 6.41 -1.29 5.71
N GLU A 340 6.05 -0.36 6.57
CA GLU A 340 6.80 0.88 6.69
C GLU A 340 7.89 0.80 7.78
N LYS A 341 8.31 -0.44 8.12
CA LYS A 341 9.62 -0.83 8.70
C LYS A 341 10.55 -1.44 7.66
N GLY A 342 10.08 -1.63 6.43
CA GLY A 342 10.81 -2.37 5.40
C GLY A 342 10.71 -3.89 5.53
N ARG A 343 9.68 -4.42 6.19
CA ARG A 343 9.39 -5.87 6.24
C ARG A 343 8.43 -6.28 5.13
N MET A 344 8.57 -7.48 4.61
CA MET A 344 7.67 -7.99 3.57
C MET A 344 6.38 -8.54 4.19
N ILE A 345 5.20 -8.12 3.69
CA ILE A 345 3.89 -8.58 4.18
C ILE A 345 2.91 -8.90 3.04
N TRP A 346 1.94 -9.77 3.31
CA TRP A 346 0.83 -10.06 2.39
C TRP A 346 -0.31 -9.07 2.58
N VAL A 347 -0.78 -8.45 1.49
CA VAL A 347 -1.96 -7.57 1.50
C VAL A 347 -2.83 -7.83 0.28
N LYS A 348 -4.15 -7.84 0.46
CA LYS A 348 -5.13 -7.96 -0.62
C LYS A 348 -5.32 -6.61 -1.34
N PRO A 349 -5.09 -6.51 -2.66
CA PRO A 349 -5.37 -5.29 -3.43
C PRO A 349 -6.85 -4.89 -3.36
N SER A 350 -7.15 -3.59 -3.33
CA SER A 350 -8.53 -3.08 -3.35
C SER A 350 -9.07 -2.82 -4.75
N SER A 351 -8.19 -2.62 -5.74
CA SER A 351 -8.54 -2.45 -7.15
C SER A 351 -7.38 -2.85 -8.06
N HIS A 352 -7.68 -3.15 -9.32
CA HIS A 352 -6.68 -3.39 -10.37
C HIS A 352 -7.14 -2.81 -11.71
N ILE A 353 -6.19 -2.34 -12.55
CA ILE A 353 -6.49 -1.66 -13.81
C ILE A 353 -5.56 -2.14 -14.93
N LYS A 354 -6.06 -2.31 -16.17
CA LYS A 354 -5.34 -2.73 -17.39
C LYS A 354 -5.59 -1.74 -18.54
N HIS A 355 -4.58 -1.41 -19.37
CA HIS A 355 -4.80 -0.57 -20.58
C HIS A 355 -3.69 -0.64 -21.70
N LYS A 356 -3.17 0.46 -22.34
CA LYS A 356 -2.01 0.54 -23.31
C LYS A 356 -1.32 1.95 -23.38
N VAL A 357 0.03 2.18 -23.37
CA VAL A 357 0.70 3.54 -23.61
C VAL A 357 2.17 3.60 -24.18
N LYS A 358 2.73 4.85 -24.23
CA LYS A 358 3.84 5.45 -25.04
C LYS A 358 4.95 6.23 -24.29
N LYS A 359 4.91 6.47 -22.97
CA LYS A 359 5.97 7.27 -22.29
C LYS A 359 7.33 6.56 -22.30
N ASP A 360 8.45 7.18 -21.96
CA ASP A 360 9.72 6.45 -22.01
C ASP A 360 9.76 5.23 -21.05
N ILE A 361 10.28 4.07 -21.48
CA ILE A 361 10.57 2.92 -20.60
C ILE A 361 12.06 2.73 -20.39
N TYR A 362 12.37 2.34 -19.15
CA TYR A 362 13.68 2.10 -18.59
C TYR A 362 13.74 0.64 -18.10
N GLU A 363 14.59 -0.16 -18.74
CA GLU A 363 15.04 -1.44 -18.19
C GLU A 363 16.05 -1.15 -17.08
N VAL A 364 15.74 -1.53 -15.84
CA VAL A 364 16.65 -1.40 -14.69
C VAL A 364 17.13 -2.79 -14.32
N LEU A 365 18.44 -3.01 -14.47
CA LEU A 365 19.14 -4.25 -14.12
C LEU A 365 20.01 -3.99 -12.88
N THR A 366 19.88 -4.82 -11.85
CA THR A 366 20.61 -4.65 -10.58
C THR A 366 21.90 -5.46 -10.50
N SER A 367 22.66 -5.26 -9.42
CA SER A 367 23.95 -5.92 -9.18
C SER A 367 23.81 -7.42 -8.88
N THR A 368 22.68 -7.85 -8.30
CA THR A 368 22.34 -9.28 -8.16
C THR A 368 21.65 -9.87 -9.39
N GLY A 369 21.47 -9.09 -10.45
CA GLY A 369 20.83 -9.52 -11.69
C GLY A 369 19.30 -9.50 -11.67
N ARG A 370 18.65 -8.91 -10.65
CA ARG A 370 17.20 -8.61 -10.72
C ARG A 370 16.94 -7.62 -11.84
N LYS A 371 15.75 -7.72 -12.45
CA LYS A 371 15.42 -6.97 -13.66
C LYS A 371 13.96 -6.54 -13.67
N ILE A 372 13.71 -5.24 -13.75
CA ILE A 372 12.35 -4.70 -13.96
C ILE A 372 12.34 -3.78 -15.18
N LYS A 373 11.20 -3.76 -15.88
CA LYS A 373 10.88 -2.72 -16.86
C LYS A 373 9.97 -1.74 -16.14
N VAL A 374 10.43 -0.52 -15.95
CA VAL A 374 9.61 0.56 -15.39
C VAL A 374 9.60 1.74 -16.32
N THR A 375 8.75 2.67 -15.97
CA THR A 375 8.25 3.73 -16.82
C THR A 375 8.79 5.06 -16.32
N GLN A 376 8.97 6.04 -17.20
CA GLN A 376 9.74 7.25 -16.90
C GLN A 376 9.31 7.95 -15.58
N ASP A 377 8.00 8.10 -15.32
CA ASP A 377 7.50 8.76 -14.11
C ASP A 377 7.08 7.74 -13.02
N HIS A 378 7.32 6.43 -13.19
CA HIS A 378 6.95 5.43 -12.18
C HIS A 378 8.04 5.24 -11.13
N SER A 379 7.73 5.57 -9.89
CA SER A 379 8.69 5.52 -8.79
C SER A 379 9.15 4.10 -8.47
N LEU A 380 10.47 3.93 -8.52
CA LEU A 380 11.16 2.96 -7.67
C LEU A 380 11.46 3.63 -6.33
N PHE A 381 12.06 2.90 -5.39
CA PHE A 381 12.50 3.45 -4.10
C PHE A 381 14.01 3.37 -3.93
N THR A 382 14.58 4.41 -3.34
CA THR A 382 15.97 4.50 -2.84
C THR A 382 15.95 4.66 -1.32
N LEU A 383 17.13 4.58 -0.70
CA LEU A 383 17.34 5.05 0.65
C LEU A 383 17.32 6.59 0.62
N GLY A 384 16.46 7.23 1.43
CA GLY A 384 16.45 8.67 1.64
C GLY A 384 17.48 9.13 2.67
N ASP A 385 17.73 10.43 2.80
CA ASP A 385 18.63 10.98 3.83
C ASP A 385 18.14 10.75 5.28
N ASN A 386 16.84 10.49 5.44
CA ASN A 386 16.21 10.09 6.71
C ASN A 386 16.21 8.55 6.90
N ASN A 387 16.91 7.81 6.04
CA ASN A 387 16.91 6.35 5.88
C ASN A 387 15.56 5.66 5.58
N GLU A 388 14.50 6.44 5.38
CA GLU A 388 13.22 5.97 4.86
C GLU A 388 13.30 5.49 3.40
N LEU A 389 12.25 4.78 2.95
CA LEU A 389 12.00 4.47 1.54
C LEU A 389 11.56 5.73 0.77
N ALA A 390 12.52 6.48 0.22
CA ALA A 390 12.26 7.64 -0.62
C ALA A 390 11.96 7.21 -2.07
N GLU A 391 10.99 7.86 -2.72
CA GLU A 391 10.72 7.67 -4.16
C GLU A 391 11.88 8.18 -5.02
N ILE A 392 12.18 7.49 -6.12
CA ILE A 392 13.13 7.91 -7.16
C ILE A 392 12.62 7.53 -8.54
N LYS A 393 12.66 8.46 -9.50
CA LYS A 393 12.15 8.21 -10.86
C LYS A 393 13.21 7.51 -11.73
N PRO A 394 12.83 6.61 -12.65
CA PRO A 394 13.77 5.90 -13.53
C PRO A 394 14.64 6.77 -14.46
N TYR A 395 14.30 8.05 -14.67
CA TYR A 395 15.18 9.01 -15.36
C TYR A 395 16.20 9.70 -14.43
N GLU A 396 16.04 9.61 -13.11
CA GLU A 396 16.92 10.20 -12.08
C GLU A 396 17.99 9.22 -11.63
N LEU A 397 17.69 7.92 -11.72
CA LEU A 397 18.63 6.82 -11.51
C LEU A 397 19.84 6.92 -12.45
N LYS A 398 21.01 6.58 -11.90
CA LYS A 398 22.28 6.45 -12.61
C LYS A 398 22.80 5.02 -12.40
N GLU A 399 23.80 4.62 -13.18
CA GLU A 399 24.56 3.42 -12.83
C GLU A 399 25.27 3.68 -11.48
N GLU A 400 25.37 2.65 -10.65
CA GLU A 400 25.76 2.69 -9.22
C GLU A 400 24.76 3.37 -8.24
N SER A 401 23.64 3.94 -8.69
CA SER A 401 22.51 4.29 -7.79
C SER A 401 21.97 3.05 -7.06
N PHE A 402 21.40 3.20 -5.87
CA PHE A 402 20.78 2.10 -5.14
C PHE A 402 19.26 2.09 -5.31
N ILE A 403 18.65 0.91 -5.35
CA ILE A 403 17.19 0.73 -5.25
C ILE A 403 16.81 -0.35 -4.24
N ALA A 404 15.58 -0.24 -3.71
CA ALA A 404 15.01 -1.16 -2.75
C ALA A 404 14.53 -2.47 -3.41
N VAL A 405 15.03 -3.60 -2.92
CA VAL A 405 14.65 -4.96 -3.33
C VAL A 405 14.56 -5.86 -2.09
N PRO A 406 13.88 -7.04 -2.10
CA PRO A 406 13.77 -7.88 -0.93
C PRO A 406 15.08 -8.64 -0.64
N ARG A 407 15.57 -8.57 0.60
CA ARG A 407 16.60 -9.42 1.23
C ARG A 407 16.04 -10.78 1.64
N SER A 408 14.80 -10.79 2.14
CA SER A 408 14.06 -11.99 2.57
C SER A 408 12.66 -12.02 1.93
N LEU A 409 12.03 -13.19 1.94
CA LEU A 409 10.59 -13.36 1.72
C LEU A 409 10.03 -14.27 2.82
N PRO A 410 9.19 -13.77 3.76
CA PRO A 410 8.66 -14.51 4.90
C PRO A 410 7.54 -15.47 4.46
N ILE A 411 7.94 -16.48 3.70
CA ILE A 411 7.09 -17.49 3.09
C ILE A 411 7.55 -18.83 3.67
N LEU A 412 6.92 -19.27 4.76
CA LEU A 412 7.25 -20.54 5.41
C LEU A 412 6.86 -21.76 4.56
N GLY A 413 5.78 -21.63 3.79
CA GLY A 413 5.14 -22.72 3.04
C GLY A 413 4.46 -23.76 3.95
N THR A 414 4.09 -24.90 3.37
CA THR A 414 3.38 -25.99 4.07
C THR A 414 4.08 -27.32 3.86
N GLU A 415 4.08 -28.20 4.87
CA GLU A 415 4.70 -29.53 4.73
C GLU A 415 3.81 -30.46 3.89
N VAL A 416 4.20 -30.68 2.63
CA VAL A 416 3.48 -31.58 1.72
C VAL A 416 4.04 -32.98 1.88
N ASN A 417 3.47 -33.77 2.80
CA ASN A 417 3.92 -35.13 3.10
C ASN A 417 3.50 -36.19 2.06
N ARG A 418 2.41 -35.94 1.32
CA ARG A 418 1.85 -36.88 0.34
C ARG A 418 1.14 -36.17 -0.81
N ILE A 419 1.19 -36.77 -2.00
CA ILE A 419 0.40 -36.37 -3.17
C ILE A 419 -0.55 -37.50 -3.54
N ASN A 420 -1.84 -37.17 -3.68
CA ASN A 420 -2.89 -38.12 -4.03
C ASN A 420 -3.17 -38.10 -5.55
N ILE A 421 -2.65 -39.10 -6.26
CA ILE A 421 -2.77 -39.21 -7.72
C ILE A 421 -4.22 -39.53 -8.16
N MET A 422 -5.12 -39.90 -7.22
CA MET A 422 -6.55 -40.08 -7.49
C MET A 422 -7.20 -38.80 -8.08
N HIS A 423 -6.71 -37.61 -7.70
CA HIS A 423 -7.19 -36.33 -8.25
C HIS A 423 -6.60 -35.97 -9.62
N HIS A 424 -5.76 -36.83 -10.20
CA HIS A 424 -5.01 -36.60 -11.43
C HIS A 424 -5.08 -37.76 -12.44
N LEU A 425 -6.08 -38.64 -12.27
CA LEU A 425 -6.28 -39.84 -13.10
C LEU A 425 -6.50 -39.54 -14.60
N GLU A 426 -6.93 -38.33 -14.95
CA GLU A 426 -7.05 -37.86 -16.34
C GLU A 426 -5.73 -37.88 -17.12
N HIS A 427 -4.58 -37.81 -16.43
CA HIS A 427 -3.25 -37.97 -17.02
C HIS A 427 -2.82 -39.44 -17.23
N PHE A 428 -3.61 -40.40 -16.74
CA PHE A 428 -3.31 -41.85 -16.72
C PHE A 428 -4.36 -42.72 -17.41
N LYS A 429 -5.21 -42.13 -18.28
CA LYS A 429 -6.36 -42.81 -18.92
C LYS A 429 -6.01 -44.18 -19.54
N GLU A 430 -4.86 -44.31 -20.21
CA GLU A 430 -4.40 -45.55 -20.85
C GLU A 430 -3.76 -46.58 -19.91
N ASP A 431 -3.54 -46.22 -18.64
CA ASP A 431 -3.03 -47.09 -17.60
C ASP A 431 -4.19 -47.72 -16.79
N PHE A 432 -3.86 -48.54 -15.80
CA PHE A 432 -4.81 -49.34 -15.03
C PHE A 432 -4.69 -49.00 -13.54
N ILE A 433 -5.83 -48.94 -12.85
CA ILE A 433 -5.90 -48.87 -11.38
C ILE A 433 -6.10 -50.27 -10.81
N GLN A 434 -5.36 -50.60 -9.75
CA GLN A 434 -5.32 -51.93 -9.13
C GLN A 434 -5.19 -51.82 -7.61
N GLY A 435 -5.65 -52.86 -6.90
CA GLY A 435 -5.52 -52.98 -5.44
C GLY A 435 -6.70 -53.70 -4.80
N GLU A 436 -6.60 -54.05 -3.53
CA GLU A 436 -7.67 -54.73 -2.78
C GLU A 436 -9.02 -53.96 -2.77
N PRO A 437 -9.07 -52.61 -2.75
CA PRO A 437 -10.33 -51.89 -2.89
C PRO A 437 -10.98 -52.02 -4.29
N ILE A 438 -10.17 -52.19 -5.36
CA ILE A 438 -10.70 -52.48 -6.71
C ILE A 438 -11.31 -53.89 -6.74
N LYS A 439 -10.65 -54.87 -6.10
CA LYS A 439 -11.20 -56.23 -5.94
C LYS A 439 -12.53 -56.21 -5.18
N LYS A 440 -12.59 -55.54 -4.02
CA LYS A 440 -13.83 -55.36 -3.24
C LYS A 440 -14.95 -54.67 -4.03
N LEU A 441 -14.62 -53.67 -4.85
CA LEU A 441 -15.57 -53.00 -5.75
C LEU A 441 -16.14 -53.96 -6.81
N LEU A 442 -15.28 -54.78 -7.42
CA LEU A 442 -15.66 -55.84 -8.39
C LEU A 442 -16.33 -57.05 -7.73
N GLU A 443 -16.29 -57.17 -6.41
CA GLU A 443 -17.07 -58.12 -5.61
C GLU A 443 -18.44 -57.56 -5.22
N LYS A 444 -18.52 -56.26 -4.88
CA LYS A 444 -19.75 -55.55 -4.45
C LYS A 444 -20.76 -55.30 -5.58
N TYR A 445 -20.32 -54.98 -6.79
CA TYR A 445 -21.20 -54.56 -7.90
C TYR A 445 -21.18 -55.55 -9.08
N THR A 446 -22.34 -55.76 -9.71
CA THR A 446 -22.50 -56.59 -10.90
C THR A 446 -22.22 -55.81 -12.20
N CYS A 447 -22.00 -56.55 -13.30
CA CYS A 447 -21.81 -55.97 -14.63
C CYS A 447 -22.99 -55.09 -15.11
N LYS A 448 -24.23 -55.33 -14.65
CA LYS A 448 -25.39 -54.49 -15.00
C LYS A 448 -25.33 -53.14 -14.27
N GLU A 449 -25.05 -53.14 -12.97
CA GLU A 449 -25.02 -51.93 -12.14
C GLU A 449 -23.87 -51.00 -12.52
N LEU A 450 -22.74 -51.55 -12.95
CA LEU A 450 -21.61 -50.77 -13.48
C LEU A 450 -21.81 -50.32 -14.94
N GLY A 451 -22.83 -50.83 -15.66
CA GLY A 451 -23.08 -50.49 -17.07
C GLY A 451 -22.10 -51.13 -18.07
N VAL A 452 -21.49 -52.28 -17.75
CA VAL A 452 -20.34 -52.84 -18.47
C VAL A 452 -20.67 -54.19 -19.12
N LYS A 453 -20.18 -54.43 -20.35
CA LYS A 453 -20.32 -55.72 -21.03
C LYS A 453 -19.78 -56.87 -20.16
N LYS A 454 -20.56 -57.95 -20.05
CA LYS A 454 -20.30 -59.12 -19.17
C LYS A 454 -18.88 -59.68 -19.32
N GLU A 455 -18.37 -59.77 -20.55
CA GLU A 455 -17.01 -60.21 -20.88
C GLU A 455 -15.93 -59.29 -20.29
N ARG A 456 -16.11 -57.97 -20.44
CA ARG A 456 -15.17 -56.94 -19.98
C ARG A 456 -15.11 -56.89 -18.45
N TYR A 457 -16.26 -56.97 -17.80
CA TYR A 457 -16.35 -57.11 -16.34
C TYR A 457 -15.71 -58.41 -15.83
N LYS A 458 -15.95 -59.55 -16.50
CA LYS A 458 -15.28 -60.83 -16.16
C LYS A 458 -13.76 -60.71 -16.32
N TRP A 459 -13.28 -60.01 -17.34
CA TRP A 459 -11.85 -59.73 -17.51
C TRP A 459 -11.29 -58.86 -16.38
N TRP A 460 -11.95 -57.76 -15.99
CA TRP A 460 -11.54 -56.96 -14.82
C TRP A 460 -11.46 -57.80 -13.54
N LYS A 461 -12.50 -58.58 -13.24
CA LYS A 461 -12.58 -59.39 -12.02
C LYS A 461 -11.54 -60.52 -11.97
N ASN A 462 -11.20 -61.12 -13.11
CA ASN A 462 -10.14 -62.12 -13.19
C ASN A 462 -8.72 -61.54 -12.96
N HIS A 463 -8.51 -60.23 -13.18
CA HIS A 463 -7.19 -59.58 -13.09
C HIS A 463 -7.07 -58.59 -11.92
N ASN A 464 -8.17 -58.26 -11.23
CA ASN A 464 -8.27 -57.24 -10.19
C ASN A 464 -7.81 -55.83 -10.62
N ILE A 465 -8.01 -55.49 -11.91
CA ILE A 465 -7.62 -54.20 -12.51
C ILE A 465 -8.74 -53.62 -13.38
N ILE A 466 -8.83 -52.28 -13.43
CA ILE A 466 -9.75 -51.53 -14.30
C ILE A 466 -8.92 -50.51 -15.10
N LYS A 467 -9.19 -50.29 -16.40
CA LYS A 467 -8.53 -49.21 -17.17
C LYS A 467 -8.99 -47.86 -16.60
N ILE A 468 -8.10 -46.90 -16.39
CA ILE A 468 -8.46 -45.64 -15.73
C ILE A 468 -9.50 -44.83 -16.52
N GLU A 469 -9.44 -44.86 -17.86
CA GLU A 469 -10.47 -44.29 -18.73
C GLU A 469 -11.86 -44.95 -18.56
N GLU A 470 -11.93 -46.22 -18.12
CA GLU A 470 -13.17 -46.91 -17.82
C GLU A 470 -13.61 -46.63 -16.36
N PHE A 471 -12.67 -46.64 -15.41
CA PHE A 471 -12.91 -46.33 -14.00
C PHE A 471 -13.50 -44.91 -13.81
N LEU A 472 -12.98 -43.92 -14.55
CA LEU A 472 -13.49 -42.54 -14.53
C LEU A 472 -14.94 -42.38 -15.06
N LYS A 473 -15.55 -43.45 -15.60
CA LYS A 473 -16.95 -43.49 -16.06
C LYS A 473 -17.86 -44.25 -15.08
N LEU A 474 -17.31 -44.87 -14.02
CA LEU A 474 -18.08 -45.60 -13.03
C LEU A 474 -18.61 -44.65 -11.96
N ASN A 475 -19.93 -44.64 -11.74
CA ASN A 475 -20.55 -43.88 -10.66
C ASN A 475 -20.49 -44.71 -9.35
N VAL A 476 -19.32 -44.72 -8.72
CA VAL A 476 -19.01 -45.48 -7.49
C VAL A 476 -18.70 -44.54 -6.33
N GLN A 477 -18.94 -45.01 -5.09
CA GLN A 477 -18.63 -44.21 -3.90
C GLN A 477 -17.11 -43.96 -3.77
N PRO A 478 -16.69 -42.78 -3.27
CA PRO A 478 -15.27 -42.49 -3.03
C PRO A 478 -14.62 -43.49 -2.07
N PHE A 479 -13.37 -43.86 -2.36
CA PHE A 479 -12.55 -44.69 -1.46
C PHE A 479 -12.13 -43.91 -0.21
N THR A 480 -12.05 -44.60 0.91
CA THR A 480 -11.54 -44.06 2.17
C THR A 480 -10.02 -43.83 2.15
N ASP A 481 -9.51 -43.02 3.07
CA ASP A 481 -8.09 -42.67 3.14
C ASP A 481 -7.16 -43.87 3.47
N GLU A 482 -7.72 -44.98 3.94
CA GLU A 482 -7.01 -46.27 4.10
C GLU A 482 -7.02 -47.11 2.82
N GLU A 483 -8.15 -47.14 2.10
CA GLU A 483 -8.24 -47.79 0.80
C GLU A 483 -7.35 -47.12 -0.24
N LEU A 484 -7.29 -45.78 -0.25
CA LEU A 484 -6.40 -45.02 -1.15
C LEU A 484 -4.92 -45.42 -0.99
N LYS A 485 -4.46 -45.76 0.22
CA LYS A 485 -3.09 -46.24 0.48
C LYS A 485 -2.82 -47.64 -0.12
N GLN A 486 -3.86 -48.43 -0.37
CA GLN A 486 -3.78 -49.78 -0.95
C GLN A 486 -3.87 -49.79 -2.48
N LEU A 487 -4.20 -48.65 -3.10
CA LEU A 487 -4.33 -48.51 -4.56
C LEU A 487 -3.00 -48.17 -5.23
N LYS A 488 -2.80 -48.74 -6.42
CA LYS A 488 -1.64 -48.49 -7.29
C LYS A 488 -2.08 -48.25 -8.74
N ILE A 489 -1.29 -47.48 -9.49
CA ILE A 489 -1.46 -47.26 -10.93
C ILE A 489 -0.37 -48.01 -11.68
N LYS A 490 -0.75 -48.78 -12.71
CA LYS A 490 0.11 -49.68 -13.48
C LYS A 490 -0.11 -49.53 -14.98
N SER A 491 0.95 -49.48 -15.77
CA SER A 491 0.86 -49.54 -17.24
C SER A 491 0.99 -50.97 -17.76
N LYS A 492 0.67 -51.20 -19.05
CA LYS A 492 0.84 -52.53 -19.66
C LYS A 492 2.31 -52.95 -19.56
N ASN A 493 2.54 -54.08 -18.90
CA ASN A 493 3.85 -54.71 -18.68
C ASN A 493 4.90 -53.86 -17.92
N THR A 494 4.50 -52.80 -17.21
CA THR A 494 5.39 -52.04 -16.31
C THR A 494 5.15 -52.37 -14.84
N SER A 495 6.10 -51.93 -14.02
CA SER A 495 5.95 -51.64 -12.59
C SER A 495 4.83 -50.62 -12.30
N SER A 496 4.42 -50.51 -11.04
CA SER A 496 3.24 -49.74 -10.60
C SER A 496 3.56 -48.81 -9.44
N ILE A 497 3.17 -47.53 -9.52
CA ILE A 497 3.36 -46.54 -8.44
C ILE A 497 2.13 -46.53 -7.49
N PRO A 498 2.30 -46.18 -6.20
CA PRO A 498 1.16 -46.00 -5.28
C PRO A 498 0.32 -44.77 -5.65
N VAL A 499 -0.99 -44.82 -5.38
CA VAL A 499 -1.90 -43.68 -5.58
C VAL A 499 -1.65 -42.57 -4.55
N ILE A 500 -1.35 -42.94 -3.30
CA ILE A 500 -0.83 -42.03 -2.29
C ILE A 500 0.71 -42.08 -2.36
N PHE A 501 1.31 -41.12 -3.05
CA PHE A 501 2.76 -41.02 -3.19
C PHE A 501 3.35 -40.22 -2.01
N LYS A 502 4.26 -40.79 -1.22
CA LYS A 502 4.93 -40.04 -0.13
C LYS A 502 5.99 -39.10 -0.72
N ILE A 503 6.01 -37.87 -0.25
CA ILE A 503 7.07 -36.91 -0.55
C ILE A 503 8.10 -37.01 0.59
N SER A 504 9.22 -37.68 0.31
CA SER A 504 10.37 -37.75 1.22
C SER A 504 11.42 -36.71 0.85
N GLU A 505 12.33 -36.43 1.79
CA GLU A 505 13.56 -35.67 1.58
C GLU A 505 14.34 -36.17 0.35
N GLU A 506 14.58 -37.49 0.26
CA GLU A 506 15.25 -38.13 -0.88
C GLU A 506 14.49 -37.93 -2.21
N PHE A 507 13.16 -37.83 -2.18
CA PHE A 507 12.36 -37.58 -3.38
C PHE A 507 12.45 -36.12 -3.83
N LEU A 508 12.59 -35.18 -2.88
CA LEU A 508 12.83 -33.78 -3.18
C LEU A 508 14.26 -33.56 -3.70
N GLU A 509 15.24 -34.25 -3.14
CA GLU A 509 16.61 -34.32 -3.66
C GLU A 509 16.63 -34.90 -5.09
N PHE A 510 15.87 -35.97 -5.36
CA PHE A 510 15.68 -36.51 -6.71
C PHE A 510 15.02 -35.51 -7.67
N CYS A 511 14.02 -34.75 -7.22
CA CYS A 511 13.39 -33.69 -8.01
C CYS A 511 14.36 -32.56 -8.36
N GLY A 512 15.22 -32.17 -7.41
CA GLY A 512 16.29 -31.20 -7.65
C GLY A 512 17.33 -31.72 -8.65
N LEU A 513 17.82 -32.96 -8.45
CA LEU A 513 18.73 -33.63 -9.39
C LEU A 513 18.14 -33.71 -10.80
N TRP A 514 16.82 -33.91 -10.94
CA TRP A 514 16.18 -33.93 -12.25
C TRP A 514 16.16 -32.55 -12.94
N LEU A 515 16.05 -31.45 -12.20
CA LEU A 515 16.11 -30.11 -12.79
C LEU A 515 17.50 -29.76 -13.33
N GLY A 516 18.58 -30.34 -12.78
CA GLY A 516 19.91 -30.32 -13.38
C GLY A 516 20.06 -31.40 -14.45
N ASP A 517 20.80 -32.47 -14.12
CA ASP A 517 21.16 -33.61 -14.99
C ASP A 517 19.99 -34.49 -15.47
N GLY A 518 18.74 -34.14 -15.11
CA GLY A 518 17.56 -34.91 -15.49
C GLY A 518 17.05 -34.63 -16.90
N SER A 519 16.61 -35.71 -17.54
CA SER A 519 15.93 -35.71 -18.83
C SER A 519 14.85 -36.80 -18.90
N TYR A 520 14.20 -36.92 -20.06
CA TYR A 520 13.24 -37.98 -20.39
C TYR A 520 13.68 -38.67 -21.69
N ASP A 521 13.30 -39.93 -21.88
CA ASP A 521 13.48 -40.59 -23.18
C ASP A 521 12.61 -39.90 -24.25
N ASN A 522 13.24 -39.13 -25.13
CA ASN A 522 12.57 -38.37 -26.19
C ASN A 522 11.87 -39.27 -27.24
N TYR A 523 12.37 -40.49 -27.44
CA TYR A 523 11.82 -41.44 -28.42
C TYR A 523 10.64 -42.20 -27.83
N ASN A 524 10.85 -42.87 -26.69
CA ASN A 524 9.89 -43.82 -26.13
C ASN A 524 8.94 -43.20 -25.09
N ARG A 525 9.27 -42.02 -24.54
CA ARG A 525 8.45 -41.27 -23.57
C ARG A 525 7.94 -42.12 -22.40
N ASN A 526 8.80 -43.02 -21.93
CA ASN A 526 8.46 -44.10 -20.99
C ASN A 526 9.41 -44.20 -19.79
N ALA A 527 10.42 -43.34 -19.71
CA ALA A 527 11.49 -43.42 -18.73
C ALA A 527 11.95 -42.04 -18.25
N VAL A 528 12.38 -41.99 -16.99
CA VAL A 528 13.08 -40.86 -16.39
C VAL A 528 14.58 -41.19 -16.38
N ILE A 529 15.41 -40.23 -16.76
CA ILE A 529 16.87 -40.40 -16.89
C ILE A 529 17.55 -39.32 -16.06
N ILE A 530 18.61 -39.68 -15.32
CA ILE A 530 19.53 -38.72 -14.68
C ILE A 530 20.98 -39.16 -15.02
N SER A 531 21.80 -38.18 -15.41
CA SER A 531 23.12 -38.39 -16.02
C SER A 531 24.25 -37.75 -15.19
N ASN A 532 24.62 -38.36 -14.06
CA ASN A 532 25.57 -37.76 -13.10
C ASN A 532 26.73 -38.71 -12.75
N ILE A 533 27.96 -38.16 -12.65
CA ILE A 533 29.21 -38.90 -12.44
C ILE A 533 29.48 -39.22 -10.95
N ASP A 534 28.96 -38.43 -10.01
CA ASP A 534 29.09 -38.69 -8.58
C ASP A 534 28.23 -39.90 -8.15
N TYR A 535 28.73 -40.66 -7.18
CA TYR A 535 28.10 -41.89 -6.71
C TYR A 535 26.84 -41.59 -5.89
N GLU A 536 26.92 -40.58 -5.03
CA GLU A 536 25.90 -40.15 -4.08
C GLU A 536 24.60 -39.74 -4.81
N CYS A 537 24.73 -39.05 -5.94
CA CYS A 537 23.59 -38.65 -6.79
C CYS A 537 22.92 -39.87 -7.44
N ARG A 538 23.71 -40.86 -7.87
CA ARG A 538 23.20 -42.13 -8.41
C ARG A 538 22.54 -42.99 -7.33
N GLU A 539 23.00 -42.96 -6.07
CA GLU A 539 22.34 -43.70 -4.99
C GLU A 539 20.95 -43.14 -4.65
N ILE A 540 20.75 -41.81 -4.64
CA ILE A 540 19.40 -41.21 -4.47
C ILE A 540 18.45 -41.72 -5.58
N PHE A 541 18.91 -41.75 -6.84
CA PHE A 541 18.14 -42.33 -7.95
C PHE A 541 17.74 -43.79 -7.69
N LYS A 542 18.69 -44.64 -7.26
CA LYS A 542 18.42 -46.05 -6.96
C LYS A 542 17.47 -46.23 -5.78
N ARG A 543 17.61 -45.43 -4.71
CA ARG A 543 16.71 -45.48 -3.55
C ARG A 543 15.28 -45.14 -3.94
N ILE A 544 15.08 -44.09 -4.74
CA ILE A 544 13.76 -43.74 -5.26
C ILE A 544 13.21 -44.85 -6.16
N ALA A 545 14.00 -45.39 -7.09
CA ALA A 545 13.59 -46.51 -7.95
C ALA A 545 13.17 -47.76 -7.15
N ASN A 546 13.92 -48.10 -6.09
CA ASN A 546 13.60 -49.19 -5.17
C ASN A 546 12.31 -48.89 -4.36
N TYR A 547 12.18 -47.69 -3.81
CA TYR A 547 11.01 -47.26 -3.04
C TYR A 547 9.69 -47.36 -3.85
N ILE A 548 9.72 -46.97 -5.12
CA ILE A 548 8.55 -47.05 -6.01
C ILE A 548 8.39 -48.43 -6.68
N GLY A 549 9.30 -49.37 -6.45
CA GLY A 549 9.27 -50.72 -7.05
C GLY A 549 9.44 -50.74 -8.56
N VAL A 550 10.35 -49.93 -9.11
CA VAL A 550 10.59 -49.77 -10.56
C VAL A 550 12.02 -50.19 -10.92
N ASN A 551 12.14 -51.07 -11.92
CA ASN A 551 13.44 -51.46 -12.48
C ASN A 551 14.17 -50.27 -13.12
N TYR A 552 15.48 -50.22 -12.92
CA TYR A 552 16.38 -49.27 -13.57
C TYR A 552 17.52 -49.99 -14.28
N SER A 553 18.17 -49.31 -15.23
CA SER A 553 19.37 -49.79 -15.93
C SER A 553 20.41 -48.68 -16.03
N LEU A 554 21.70 -49.04 -15.99
CA LEU A 554 22.75 -48.16 -16.50
C LEU A 554 22.65 -48.08 -18.03
N MET A 555 23.06 -46.96 -18.61
CA MET A 555 23.26 -46.82 -20.06
C MET A 555 24.72 -47.09 -20.43
N SER A 556 25.00 -47.21 -21.73
CA SER A 556 26.33 -47.54 -22.29
C SER A 556 27.34 -46.38 -22.23
N ASP A 557 27.00 -45.27 -21.56
CA ASP A 557 27.78 -44.03 -21.46
C ASP A 557 28.84 -44.09 -20.35
N LYS A 558 29.59 -45.20 -20.29
CA LYS A 558 30.51 -45.54 -19.18
C LYS A 558 29.82 -45.69 -17.81
N GLY A 559 28.50 -45.90 -17.79
CA GLY A 559 27.72 -46.12 -16.57
C GLY A 559 27.41 -44.85 -15.78
N VAL A 560 27.36 -43.70 -16.46
CA VAL A 560 27.06 -42.39 -15.85
C VAL A 560 25.54 -42.15 -15.79
N SER A 561 24.81 -42.50 -16.85
CA SER A 561 23.35 -42.32 -16.89
C SER A 561 22.60 -43.53 -16.32
N LEU A 562 21.69 -43.24 -15.40
CA LEU A 562 20.68 -44.19 -14.92
C LEU A 562 19.33 -43.91 -15.57
N ARG A 563 18.65 -44.97 -16.00
CA ARG A 563 17.34 -44.94 -16.65
C ARG A 563 16.33 -45.74 -15.84
N LEU A 564 15.23 -45.11 -15.43
CA LEU A 564 14.15 -45.67 -14.62
C LEU A 564 12.96 -45.99 -15.53
N HIS A 565 12.60 -47.27 -15.64
CA HIS A 565 11.67 -47.78 -16.66
C HIS A 565 10.22 -47.80 -16.13
N SER A 566 9.55 -46.64 -16.14
CA SER A 566 8.12 -46.56 -15.82
C SER A 566 7.43 -45.40 -16.53
N THR A 567 6.54 -45.74 -17.46
CA THR A 567 5.62 -44.81 -18.14
C THR A 567 4.76 -44.06 -17.14
N VAL A 568 4.34 -44.72 -16.05
CA VAL A 568 3.50 -44.13 -15.00
C VAL A 568 4.29 -43.10 -14.19
N PHE A 569 5.54 -43.40 -13.81
CA PHE A 569 6.37 -42.44 -13.09
C PHE A 569 6.81 -41.26 -13.97
N TYR A 570 7.07 -41.49 -15.26
CA TYR A 570 7.26 -40.42 -16.25
C TYR A 570 6.02 -39.50 -16.35
N LYS A 571 4.81 -40.08 -16.48
CA LYS A 571 3.54 -39.32 -16.48
C LYS A 571 3.32 -38.56 -15.17
N PHE A 572 3.70 -39.13 -14.03
CA PHE A 572 3.61 -38.48 -12.72
C PHE A 572 4.55 -37.26 -12.63
N MET A 573 5.86 -37.44 -12.85
CA MET A 573 6.84 -36.35 -12.83
C MET A 573 6.47 -35.22 -13.81
N LYS A 574 6.14 -35.58 -15.05
CA LYS A 574 5.88 -34.59 -16.11
C LYS A 574 4.50 -33.95 -16.05
N ASN A 575 3.44 -34.76 -15.98
CA ASN A 575 2.08 -34.26 -16.14
C ASN A 575 1.45 -33.83 -14.81
N VAL A 576 1.75 -34.53 -13.70
CA VAL A 576 1.20 -34.19 -12.38
C VAL A 576 2.09 -33.15 -11.69
N LEU A 577 3.38 -33.43 -11.53
CA LEU A 577 4.32 -32.57 -10.82
C LEU A 577 4.93 -31.44 -11.65
N LYS A 578 4.60 -31.36 -12.96
CA LYS A 578 5.05 -30.32 -13.90
C LYS A 578 6.57 -30.17 -14.04
N PHE A 579 7.33 -31.24 -13.82
CA PHE A 579 8.74 -31.30 -14.22
C PHE A 579 8.83 -31.49 -15.74
N ASP A 580 8.89 -30.39 -16.50
CA ASP A 580 9.03 -30.42 -17.96
C ASP A 580 9.97 -29.32 -18.50
N GLY A 581 9.89 -29.05 -19.81
CA GLY A 581 10.79 -28.15 -20.52
C GLY A 581 12.11 -28.79 -21.00
N TYR A 582 12.89 -27.99 -21.72
CA TYR A 582 14.26 -28.27 -22.14
C TYR A 582 15.24 -27.43 -21.31
N SER A 583 16.57 -27.60 -21.44
CA SER A 583 17.56 -26.91 -20.61
C SER A 583 17.42 -25.38 -20.56
N ASN A 584 16.90 -24.77 -21.62
CA ASN A 584 16.61 -23.33 -21.73
C ASN A 584 15.15 -22.93 -21.41
N THR A 585 14.28 -23.88 -21.07
CA THR A 585 12.86 -23.64 -20.74
C THR A 585 12.36 -24.38 -19.49
N LYS A 586 13.21 -25.14 -18.77
CA LYS A 586 12.91 -25.66 -17.43
C LYS A 586 12.47 -24.49 -16.54
N LYS A 587 11.52 -24.73 -15.63
CA LYS A 587 11.05 -23.80 -14.58
C LYS A 587 10.95 -24.54 -13.26
N ILE A 588 10.71 -23.82 -12.16
CA ILE A 588 10.39 -24.48 -10.89
C ILE A 588 8.87 -24.75 -10.83
N PRO A 589 8.42 -25.99 -10.58
CA PRO A 589 6.99 -26.30 -10.50
C PRO A 589 6.26 -25.58 -9.35
N GLU A 590 5.01 -25.18 -9.58
CA GLU A 590 4.15 -24.47 -8.61
C GLU A 590 4.12 -25.12 -7.22
N PHE A 591 4.08 -26.46 -7.15
CA PHE A 591 4.03 -27.15 -5.86
C PHE A 591 5.31 -26.96 -5.01
N ILE A 592 6.47 -26.72 -5.63
CA ILE A 592 7.73 -26.43 -4.90
C ILE A 592 7.62 -25.10 -4.15
N PHE A 593 6.98 -24.08 -4.73
CA PHE A 593 6.70 -22.81 -4.03
C PHE A 593 5.77 -22.99 -2.82
N ASN A 594 5.06 -24.11 -2.71
CA ASN A 594 4.14 -24.40 -1.60
C ASN A 594 4.73 -25.31 -0.52
N LEU A 595 5.92 -25.88 -0.75
CA LEU A 595 6.66 -26.71 0.23
C LEU A 595 7.15 -25.89 1.42
N SER A 596 7.36 -26.57 2.56
CA SER A 596 7.97 -25.98 3.74
C SER A 596 9.44 -25.61 3.49
N ASN A 597 9.95 -24.61 4.20
CA ASN A 597 11.37 -24.21 4.08
C ASN A 597 12.35 -25.38 4.36
N TYR A 598 11.97 -26.34 5.21
CA TYR A 598 12.73 -27.58 5.40
C TYR A 598 12.77 -28.45 4.13
N GLN A 599 11.60 -28.77 3.57
CA GLN A 599 11.49 -29.54 2.32
C GLN A 599 12.22 -28.86 1.14
N ILE A 600 12.22 -27.53 1.08
CA ILE A 600 12.94 -26.76 0.07
C ILE A 600 14.46 -26.91 0.15
N LYS A 601 15.05 -27.03 1.35
CA LYS A 601 16.49 -27.29 1.49
C LYS A 601 16.89 -28.58 0.76
N HIS A 602 16.14 -29.66 0.94
CA HIS A 602 16.37 -30.94 0.23
C HIS A 602 16.24 -30.80 -1.29
N PHE A 603 15.24 -30.06 -1.77
CA PHE A 603 15.10 -29.77 -3.21
C PHE A 603 16.30 -28.99 -3.79
N ILE A 604 16.76 -27.93 -3.11
CA ILE A 604 17.94 -27.15 -3.55
C ILE A 604 19.20 -28.01 -3.48
N ARG A 605 19.38 -28.77 -2.39
CA ARG A 605 20.50 -29.71 -2.21
C ARG A 605 20.60 -30.69 -3.37
N GLY A 606 19.47 -31.23 -3.83
CA GLY A 606 19.39 -32.04 -5.05
C GLY A 606 19.92 -31.32 -6.28
N TYR A 607 19.40 -30.14 -6.59
CA TYR A 607 19.80 -29.36 -7.78
C TYR A 607 21.28 -28.96 -7.77
N PHE A 608 21.78 -28.46 -6.63
CA PHE A 608 23.20 -28.11 -6.49
C PHE A 608 24.12 -29.34 -6.41
N SER A 609 23.58 -30.54 -6.12
CA SER A 609 24.37 -31.77 -6.24
C SER A 609 24.62 -32.13 -7.71
N ALA A 610 23.71 -31.80 -8.63
CA ALA A 610 23.95 -31.77 -10.07
C ALA A 610 24.86 -30.58 -10.45
N ASP A 611 24.28 -29.45 -10.87
CA ASP A 611 24.97 -28.30 -11.48
C ASP A 611 25.78 -27.42 -10.51
N GLY A 612 25.73 -27.70 -9.21
CA GLY A 612 26.40 -26.87 -8.19
C GLY A 612 27.90 -27.18 -8.04
N CYS A 613 28.71 -26.14 -8.20
CA CYS A 613 30.15 -26.11 -8.03
C CYS A 613 30.56 -25.21 -6.85
N VAL A 614 31.41 -25.74 -5.98
CA VAL A 614 32.06 -25.00 -4.88
C VAL A 614 33.38 -24.43 -5.39
N LYS A 615 33.52 -23.10 -5.44
CA LYS A 615 34.74 -22.37 -5.80
C LYS A 615 35.37 -21.74 -4.56
N LYS A 616 36.58 -21.19 -4.71
CA LYS A 616 37.40 -20.62 -3.61
C LYS A 616 36.68 -19.65 -2.65
N ASN A 617 35.75 -18.83 -3.16
CA ASN A 617 35.03 -17.78 -2.41
C ASN A 617 33.50 -17.75 -2.69
N GLU A 618 32.95 -18.72 -3.44
CA GLU A 618 31.51 -18.76 -3.76
C GLU A 618 31.01 -20.20 -3.98
N VAL A 619 29.72 -20.42 -3.72
CA VAL A 619 28.96 -21.56 -4.27
C VAL A 619 28.26 -21.07 -5.53
N SER A 620 28.26 -21.84 -6.62
CA SER A 620 27.69 -21.40 -7.88
C SER A 620 27.08 -22.54 -8.69
N CYS A 621 26.09 -22.25 -9.50
CA CYS A 621 25.54 -23.16 -10.51
C CYS A 621 25.34 -22.40 -11.83
N ALA A 622 25.00 -23.11 -12.90
CA ALA A 622 24.71 -22.51 -14.20
C ALA A 622 23.44 -23.14 -14.79
N SER A 623 22.68 -22.37 -15.57
CA SER A 623 21.50 -22.87 -16.31
C SER A 623 21.26 -22.06 -17.57
N GLN A 624 20.67 -22.66 -18.60
CA GLN A 624 20.27 -21.93 -19.82
C GLN A 624 18.89 -21.28 -19.68
N SER A 625 18.13 -21.59 -18.63
CA SER A 625 16.83 -20.96 -18.34
C SER A 625 17.00 -19.83 -17.33
N LEU A 626 16.91 -18.57 -17.81
CA LEU A 626 16.88 -17.40 -16.93
C LEU A 626 15.70 -17.47 -15.96
N GLU A 627 14.53 -17.90 -16.45
CA GLU A 627 13.30 -17.92 -15.65
C GLU A 627 13.39 -18.92 -14.48
N PHE A 628 14.05 -20.07 -14.67
CA PHE A 628 14.38 -20.97 -13.58
C PHE A 628 15.34 -20.33 -12.56
N LEU A 629 16.30 -19.51 -12.99
CA LEU A 629 17.20 -18.80 -12.08
C LEU A 629 16.48 -17.66 -11.33
N GLU A 630 15.49 -17.00 -11.92
CA GLU A 630 14.61 -16.02 -11.26
C GLU A 630 13.72 -16.70 -10.21
N ASP A 631 13.10 -17.83 -10.56
CA ASP A 631 12.34 -18.68 -9.63
C ASP A 631 13.23 -19.19 -8.48
N LEU A 632 14.46 -19.65 -8.79
CA LEU A 632 15.43 -20.14 -7.81
C LEU A 632 15.96 -19.02 -6.90
N GLN A 633 16.20 -17.82 -7.43
CA GLN A 633 16.53 -16.63 -6.62
C GLN A 633 15.39 -16.31 -5.66
N THR A 634 14.15 -16.35 -6.14
CA THR A 634 12.94 -16.13 -5.32
C THR A 634 12.82 -17.16 -4.19
N ILE A 635 13.17 -18.43 -4.46
CA ILE A 635 13.23 -19.47 -3.42
C ILE A 635 14.38 -19.26 -2.44
N PHE A 636 15.55 -18.81 -2.88
CA PHE A 636 16.66 -18.50 -1.96
C PHE A 636 16.36 -17.37 -0.99
N LEU A 637 15.56 -16.36 -1.40
CA LEU A 637 15.08 -15.31 -0.49
C LEU A 637 14.19 -15.85 0.63
N ARG A 638 13.52 -17.00 0.46
CA ARG A 638 12.77 -17.67 1.55
C ARG A 638 13.65 -18.33 2.61
N LEU A 639 14.94 -18.46 2.33
CA LEU A 639 15.97 -19.01 3.22
C LEU A 639 16.99 -17.93 3.65
N ASP A 640 16.64 -16.65 3.45
CA ASP A 640 17.49 -15.47 3.68
C ASP A 640 18.85 -15.51 2.94
N ILE A 641 18.92 -16.20 1.81
CA ILE A 641 20.13 -16.33 0.98
C ILE A 641 20.04 -15.37 -0.21
N ILE A 642 21.00 -14.44 -0.30
CA ILE A 642 21.10 -13.50 -1.43
C ILE A 642 21.87 -14.15 -2.57
N ALA A 643 21.16 -14.88 -3.43
CA ALA A 643 21.71 -15.42 -4.68
C ALA A 643 21.80 -14.34 -5.78
N ARG A 644 22.91 -14.32 -6.53
CA ARG A 644 23.17 -13.36 -7.62
C ARG A 644 23.16 -14.04 -8.98
N ILE A 645 22.34 -13.54 -9.91
CA ILE A 645 22.32 -13.95 -11.32
C ILE A 645 23.37 -13.12 -12.08
N ASN A 646 24.34 -13.81 -12.66
CA ASN A 646 25.58 -13.27 -13.20
C ASN A 646 25.80 -13.71 -14.65
N ASP A 647 26.66 -12.97 -15.35
CA ASP A 647 27.41 -13.49 -16.50
C ASP A 647 26.57 -13.94 -17.72
N PHE A 648 25.64 -13.09 -18.15
CA PHE A 648 24.70 -13.30 -19.27
C PHE A 648 25.37 -13.55 -20.66
N ASN A 649 26.70 -13.53 -20.77
CA ASN A 649 27.44 -13.53 -22.03
C ASN A 649 28.34 -14.79 -22.23
N ARG A 650 28.09 -15.90 -21.52
CA ARG A 650 28.89 -17.13 -21.69
C ARG A 650 28.71 -17.74 -23.10
N LYS A 651 29.80 -18.32 -23.63
CA LYS A 651 29.84 -18.97 -24.96
C LYS A 651 28.87 -20.17 -25.10
N ASP A 652 28.53 -20.83 -23.99
CA ASP A 652 27.62 -21.97 -23.92
C ASP A 652 26.13 -21.57 -23.72
N LYS A 653 25.84 -20.26 -23.73
CA LYS A 653 24.51 -19.67 -23.46
C LYS A 653 23.96 -19.97 -22.05
N CYS A 654 24.77 -20.53 -21.16
CA CYS A 654 24.39 -20.64 -19.76
C CYS A 654 24.50 -19.28 -19.07
N ILE A 655 23.67 -19.06 -18.07
CA ILE A 655 23.71 -17.92 -17.15
C ILE A 655 24.19 -18.48 -15.82
N ASN A 656 25.09 -17.77 -15.14
CA ASN A 656 25.59 -18.18 -13.84
C ASN A 656 24.64 -17.71 -12.74
N MET A 657 24.46 -18.51 -11.69
CA MET A 657 24.04 -18.02 -10.38
C MET A 657 25.18 -18.25 -9.39
N SER A 658 25.50 -17.26 -8.54
CA SER A 658 26.39 -17.49 -7.41
C SER A 658 25.89 -16.93 -6.09
N ILE A 659 26.20 -17.70 -5.04
CA ILE A 659 25.97 -17.43 -3.64
C ILE A 659 27.35 -17.08 -3.07
N SER A 660 27.50 -15.82 -2.68
CA SER A 660 28.78 -15.23 -2.27
C SER A 660 28.59 -14.41 -0.99
N SER A 661 29.71 -14.11 -0.32
CA SER A 661 29.79 -13.69 1.09
C SER A 661 29.66 -14.84 2.10
N PHE A 662 30.28 -14.66 3.26
CA PHE A 662 30.33 -15.66 4.33
C PHE A 662 28.94 -15.92 4.93
N GLU A 663 28.11 -14.89 5.13
CA GLU A 663 26.73 -15.02 5.63
C GLU A 663 25.90 -15.99 4.78
N ASN A 664 25.83 -15.74 3.47
CA ASN A 664 25.04 -16.54 2.54
C ASN A 664 25.58 -17.97 2.39
N ILE A 665 26.91 -18.14 2.41
CA ILE A 665 27.55 -19.45 2.35
C ILE A 665 27.31 -20.24 3.65
N ASN A 666 27.29 -19.58 4.81
CA ASN A 666 26.99 -20.23 6.08
C ASN A 666 25.52 -20.70 6.16
N LYS A 667 24.57 -19.87 5.71
CA LYS A 667 23.16 -20.29 5.51
C LYS A 667 23.06 -21.46 4.52
N TYR A 668 23.85 -21.44 3.45
CA TYR A 668 23.90 -22.52 2.48
C TYR A 668 24.48 -23.84 3.06
N LYS A 669 25.28 -23.82 4.15
CA LYS A 669 25.75 -25.08 4.80
C LYS A 669 24.59 -25.92 5.34
N GLU A 670 23.48 -25.30 5.75
CA GLU A 670 22.27 -26.00 6.17
C GLU A 670 21.53 -26.70 5.00
N ILE A 671 21.93 -26.43 3.76
CA ILE A 671 21.49 -27.10 2.53
C ILE A 671 22.55 -28.13 2.10
N GLY A 672 23.80 -27.67 1.99
CA GLY A 672 24.95 -28.46 1.58
C GLY A 672 24.79 -29.10 0.21
N PHE A 673 25.35 -30.30 0.09
CA PHE A 673 25.32 -31.15 -1.10
C PHE A 673 25.08 -32.61 -0.67
N LEU A 674 24.76 -33.48 -1.64
CA LEU A 674 24.80 -34.92 -1.48
C LEU A 674 26.24 -35.42 -1.37
N GLN A 675 27.18 -34.81 -2.10
CA GLN A 675 28.57 -35.25 -2.14
C GLN A 675 29.39 -34.73 -0.95
N GLU A 676 29.97 -35.65 -0.18
CA GLU A 676 30.81 -35.31 0.98
C GLU A 676 32.02 -34.45 0.57
N ARG A 677 32.63 -34.73 -0.58
CA ARG A 677 33.72 -33.91 -1.15
C ARG A 677 33.35 -32.44 -1.37
N LYS A 678 32.09 -32.14 -1.71
CA LYS A 678 31.60 -30.76 -1.89
C LYS A 678 31.33 -30.12 -0.52
N ASN A 679 30.82 -30.89 0.45
CA ASN A 679 30.59 -30.42 1.82
C ASN A 679 31.91 -30.12 2.57
N LEU A 680 32.95 -30.95 2.43
CA LEU A 680 34.27 -30.68 3.01
C LEU A 680 34.92 -29.41 2.43
N LEU A 681 34.74 -29.16 1.13
CA LEU A 681 35.14 -27.89 0.51
C LEU A 681 34.31 -26.71 1.06
N LEU A 682 33.01 -26.88 1.28
CA LEU A 682 32.12 -25.87 1.88
C LEU A 682 32.47 -25.54 3.35
N GLU A 683 32.93 -26.53 4.11
CA GLU A 683 33.46 -26.31 5.47
C GLU A 683 34.83 -25.62 5.48
N SER A 684 35.64 -25.77 4.42
CA SER A 684 36.95 -25.12 4.31
C SER A 684 36.90 -23.58 4.20
N PHE A 685 35.71 -22.99 4.04
CA PHE A 685 35.50 -21.54 3.99
C PHE A 685 35.72 -20.89 5.36
N LYS A 686 36.97 -20.51 5.61
CA LYS A 686 37.34 -19.62 6.72
C LYS A 686 36.97 -18.18 6.38
N SER A 687 36.44 -17.44 7.36
CA SER A 687 36.11 -16.02 7.19
C SER A 687 37.35 -15.22 6.80
N LYS A 688 37.22 -14.37 5.77
CA LYS A 688 38.26 -13.45 5.31
C LYS A 688 37.71 -12.03 5.29
N SER A 689 38.35 -11.15 6.06
CA SER A 689 37.86 -9.82 6.45
C SER A 689 36.63 -9.82 7.37
N HIS A 690 36.36 -8.69 8.01
CA HIS A 690 35.23 -8.46 8.92
C HIS A 690 34.13 -7.58 8.28
N HIS A 691 34.14 -7.42 6.95
CA HIS A 691 33.31 -6.43 6.26
C HIS A 691 32.48 -7.07 5.15
N THR A 692 31.16 -7.01 5.31
CA THR A 692 30.17 -7.64 4.42
C THR A 692 29.94 -6.76 3.18
N VAL A 693 30.73 -6.96 2.11
CA VAL A 693 30.68 -6.13 0.89
C VAL A 693 29.45 -6.45 0.00
N SER A 694 28.63 -7.45 0.35
CA SER A 694 27.54 -7.98 -0.50
C SER A 694 26.15 -7.42 -0.21
N ASP A 695 25.87 -7.11 1.05
CA ASP A 695 24.64 -6.53 1.56
C ASP A 695 25.07 -5.32 2.40
N VAL A 696 24.85 -4.14 1.84
CA VAL A 696 25.39 -2.87 2.33
C VAL A 696 24.28 -1.85 2.44
N ILE A 697 24.43 -0.92 3.38
CA ILE A 697 23.49 0.17 3.62
C ILE A 697 24.16 1.47 3.13
N PRO A 698 23.64 2.11 2.05
CA PRO A 698 24.28 3.24 1.37
C PRO A 698 24.03 4.59 2.05
N LEU A 699 24.42 4.71 3.32
CA LEU A 699 24.23 5.90 4.13
C LEU A 699 24.91 7.16 3.54
N SER A 700 24.25 8.32 3.68
CA SER A 700 24.86 9.62 3.39
C SER A 700 25.93 10.00 4.44
N LEU A 701 26.83 10.94 4.10
CA LEU A 701 27.90 11.39 5.02
C LEU A 701 27.35 11.90 6.36
N ASN A 702 26.18 12.53 6.35
CA ASN A 702 25.49 12.99 7.56
C ASN A 702 25.11 11.81 8.45
N LYS A 703 24.45 10.78 7.87
CA LYS A 703 24.06 9.56 8.58
C LYS A 703 25.27 8.71 9.01
N LEU A 704 26.37 8.70 8.27
CA LEU A 704 27.63 8.08 8.70
C LEU A 704 28.25 8.79 9.91
N SER A 705 28.19 10.13 9.96
CA SER A 705 28.63 10.93 11.10
C SER A 705 27.72 10.77 12.32
N GLU A 706 26.40 10.65 12.11
CA GLU A 706 25.41 10.33 13.15
C GLU A 706 25.66 8.95 13.76
N LEU A 707 25.75 7.90 12.92
CA LEU A 707 26.12 6.55 13.32
C LEU A 707 27.43 6.54 14.11
N ASN A 708 28.49 7.19 13.62
CA ASN A 708 29.79 7.22 14.32
C ASN A 708 29.75 7.94 15.68
N LYS A 709 28.75 8.80 15.95
CA LYS A 709 28.58 9.39 17.28
C LYS A 709 28.01 8.37 18.26
N ILE A 710 26.94 7.68 17.85
CA ILE A 710 26.14 6.79 18.71
C ILE A 710 26.63 5.34 18.75
N SER A 711 27.45 4.91 17.78
CA SER A 711 27.87 3.52 17.65
C SER A 711 28.81 3.06 18.77
N HIS A 712 28.65 1.80 19.19
CA HIS A 712 29.48 1.17 20.23
C HIS A 712 30.94 0.97 19.80
N VAL A 713 31.22 1.07 18.50
CA VAL A 713 32.56 1.04 17.90
C VAL A 713 32.68 2.21 16.93
N LYS A 714 33.77 2.98 17.00
CA LYS A 714 33.97 4.11 16.06
C LYS A 714 34.21 3.61 14.64
N LEU A 715 33.56 4.27 13.67
CA LEU A 715 33.73 3.98 12.26
C LEU A 715 35.17 4.28 11.82
N GLN A 716 35.75 3.35 11.07
CA GLN A 716 37.05 3.53 10.45
C GLN A 716 36.99 4.61 9.35
N TYR A 717 38.12 5.28 9.13
CA TYR A 717 38.27 6.38 8.17
C TYR A 717 37.69 6.12 6.76
N PRO A 718 37.80 4.91 6.15
CA PRO A 718 37.21 4.64 4.83
C PRO A 718 35.68 4.79 4.78
N TYR A 719 34.97 4.52 5.88
CA TYR A 719 33.52 4.76 5.97
C TYR A 719 33.21 6.24 6.12
N MET A 720 33.97 6.96 6.96
CA MET A 720 33.84 8.41 7.17
C MET A 720 34.10 9.23 5.90
N MET A 721 34.83 8.69 4.93
CA MET A 721 35.09 9.30 3.62
C MET A 721 34.22 8.73 2.48
N GLN A 722 33.21 7.92 2.78
CA GLN A 722 32.35 7.21 1.80
C GLN A 722 33.10 6.34 0.77
N TRP A 723 34.37 5.99 1.03
CA TRP A 723 35.14 5.08 0.17
C TRP A 723 34.62 3.63 0.24
N GLN A 724 33.85 3.30 1.29
CA GLN A 724 33.16 2.02 1.47
C GLN A 724 31.79 2.23 2.10
N ASN A 725 30.78 1.47 1.65
CA ASN A 725 29.48 1.40 2.32
C ASN A 725 29.53 0.39 3.48
N ILE A 726 28.71 0.60 4.50
CA ILE A 726 28.67 -0.28 5.69
C ILE A 726 27.90 -1.56 5.37
N GLY A 727 28.54 -2.72 5.59
CA GLY A 727 27.91 -4.03 5.47
C GLY A 727 26.90 -4.31 6.60
N ARG A 728 25.78 -4.96 6.30
CA ARG A 728 24.67 -5.18 7.25
C ARG A 728 25.09 -5.88 8.54
N GLU A 729 25.86 -6.96 8.47
CA GLU A 729 26.34 -7.68 9.67
C GLU A 729 27.31 -6.84 10.53
N TYR A 730 27.93 -5.80 9.96
CA TYR A 730 28.74 -4.84 10.72
C TYR A 730 27.83 -3.78 11.34
N MET A 731 26.83 -3.29 10.59
CA MET A 731 25.77 -2.41 11.13
C MET A 731 25.11 -3.01 12.37
N GLN A 732 24.62 -4.26 12.28
CA GLN A 732 23.99 -5.00 13.38
C GLN A 732 24.88 -5.19 14.63
N LYS A 733 26.20 -4.97 14.52
CA LYS A 733 27.16 -5.08 15.64
C LYS A 733 27.57 -3.73 16.24
N ILE A 734 27.37 -2.63 15.52
CA ILE A 734 27.80 -1.29 15.93
C ILE A 734 26.64 -0.32 16.18
N ALA A 735 25.52 -0.52 15.49
CA ALA A 735 24.29 0.23 15.69
C ALA A 735 23.69 -0.09 17.07
N PRO A 736 23.32 0.92 17.87
CA PRO A 736 22.60 0.68 19.11
C PRO A 736 21.23 0.04 18.84
N ASN A 737 20.88 -0.98 19.62
CA ASN A 737 19.56 -1.61 19.58
C ASN A 737 18.46 -0.54 19.73
N GLY A 738 17.53 -0.45 18.78
CA GLY A 738 16.46 0.56 18.77
C GLY A 738 16.78 1.91 18.11
N SER A 739 17.77 1.95 17.21
CA SER A 739 18.10 3.08 16.32
C SER A 739 17.73 2.77 14.84
N GLU A 740 17.70 3.76 13.92
CA GLU A 740 17.51 3.47 12.47
C GLU A 740 18.48 2.40 12.02
N PHE A 741 19.75 2.57 12.36
CA PHE A 741 20.82 1.70 11.90
C PHE A 741 20.61 0.26 12.39
N ASN A 742 19.84 0.06 13.47
CA ASN A 742 19.37 -1.24 13.89
C ASN A 742 18.12 -1.68 13.11
N ASP A 743 17.05 -0.89 13.02
CA ASP A 743 15.83 -1.24 12.28
C ASP A 743 16.10 -1.46 10.77
N LEU A 744 16.75 -0.51 10.11
CA LEU A 744 17.29 -0.54 8.74
C LEU A 744 18.25 -1.70 8.46
N SER A 745 18.93 -2.25 9.49
CA SER A 745 19.78 -3.45 9.34
C SER A 745 19.08 -4.77 9.70
N HIS A 746 17.90 -4.72 10.32
CA HIS A 746 17.05 -5.89 10.59
C HIS A 746 15.81 -5.96 9.69
N ASN A 747 15.64 -5.02 8.76
CA ASN A 747 14.58 -5.04 7.76
C ASN A 747 14.83 -6.06 6.62
N ASP A 748 13.78 -6.31 5.83
CA ASP A 748 13.81 -7.20 4.68
C ASP A 748 14.21 -6.48 3.38
N ILE A 749 14.72 -5.24 3.43
CA ILE A 749 15.17 -4.49 2.24
C ILE A 749 16.66 -4.68 2.04
N LEU A 750 17.06 -5.29 0.93
CA LEU A 750 18.39 -5.16 0.37
C LEU A 750 18.47 -3.88 -0.47
N TRP A 751 19.52 -3.10 -0.27
CA TRP A 751 19.86 -1.98 -1.15
C TRP A 751 20.74 -2.50 -2.28
N ASP A 752 20.15 -2.66 -3.47
CA ASP A 752 20.79 -3.29 -4.62
C ASP A 752 21.22 -2.21 -5.62
N LYS A 753 22.50 -2.24 -6.04
CA LYS A 753 23.03 -1.26 -7.00
C LYS A 753 22.42 -1.48 -8.38
N VAL A 754 22.04 -0.38 -9.03
CA VAL A 754 21.68 -0.34 -10.44
C VAL A 754 22.94 -0.54 -11.27
N LYS A 755 23.08 -1.73 -11.85
CA LYS A 755 24.22 -2.17 -12.65
C LYS A 755 24.14 -1.70 -14.09
N LYS A 756 22.92 -1.51 -14.61
CA LYS A 756 22.67 -0.96 -15.95
C LYS A 756 21.27 -0.38 -16.07
N ILE A 757 21.17 0.75 -16.76
CA ILE A 757 19.90 1.36 -17.18
C ILE A 757 19.83 1.34 -18.70
N LYS A 758 18.74 0.83 -19.28
CA LYS A 758 18.53 0.85 -20.74
C LYS A 758 17.15 1.39 -21.11
N LYS A 759 17.11 2.53 -21.80
CA LYS A 759 15.92 3.01 -22.51
C LYS A 759 15.58 2.02 -23.64
N ILE A 760 14.43 1.33 -23.61
CA ILE A 760 14.18 0.13 -24.45
C ILE A 760 13.75 0.46 -25.90
N SER A 761 12.45 0.50 -26.20
CA SER A 761 11.89 0.69 -27.55
C SER A 761 10.72 1.67 -27.53
N SER A 762 10.26 2.06 -28.72
CA SER A 762 9.27 3.12 -28.90
C SER A 762 7.90 2.56 -29.32
N GLU A 763 7.43 1.49 -28.65
CA GLU A 763 6.16 0.81 -28.95
C GLU A 763 5.11 0.70 -27.81
N GLU A 764 3.88 0.33 -28.18
CA GLU A 764 2.70 0.23 -27.31
C GLU A 764 2.49 -1.21 -26.77
N ILE A 765 2.45 -1.38 -25.44
CA ILE A 765 2.53 -2.70 -24.75
C ILE A 765 1.35 -2.89 -23.75
N GLU A 766 1.41 -3.88 -22.82
CA GLU A 766 0.63 -4.14 -21.56
C GLU A 766 1.25 -3.51 -20.23
N VAL A 767 0.46 -2.85 -19.35
CA VAL A 767 0.77 -2.27 -17.99
C VAL A 767 -0.48 -2.42 -17.15
N PHE A 768 -0.27 -2.63 -15.85
CA PHE A 768 -1.27 -3.09 -14.90
C PHE A 768 -1.00 -2.50 -13.52
N ASP A 769 -2.02 -1.87 -12.94
CA ASP A 769 -1.94 -1.25 -11.62
C ASP A 769 -2.58 -2.10 -10.55
N LEU A 770 -2.04 -2.04 -9.33
CA LEU A 770 -2.61 -2.61 -8.12
C LEU A 770 -2.78 -1.51 -7.07
N THR A 771 -4.02 -1.21 -6.68
CA THR A 771 -4.26 -0.32 -5.55
C THR A 771 -4.05 -1.10 -4.26
N ILE A 772 -3.02 -0.75 -3.49
CA ILE A 772 -2.77 -1.31 -2.15
C ILE A 772 -2.98 -0.22 -1.10
N PRO A 773 -4.14 -0.21 -0.40
CA PRO A 773 -4.40 0.73 0.68
C PRO A 773 -3.35 0.65 1.79
N LYS A 774 -3.16 1.76 2.52
CA LYS A 774 -2.22 1.94 3.64
C LYS A 774 -0.74 1.88 3.26
N HIS A 775 -0.31 0.88 2.49
CA HIS A 775 1.11 0.63 2.24
C HIS A 775 1.65 1.28 0.96
N GLU A 776 0.78 1.57 -0.02
CA GLU A 776 1.09 2.32 -1.26
C GLU A 776 2.26 1.77 -2.10
N LYS A 777 2.70 0.55 -1.80
CA LYS A 777 3.83 -0.15 -2.39
C LYS A 777 3.41 -1.56 -2.81
N PHE A 778 4.11 -2.20 -3.75
CA PHE A 778 4.05 -3.64 -3.97
C PHE A 778 5.36 -4.22 -4.51
N LEU A 779 5.49 -5.55 -4.48
CA LEU A 779 6.65 -6.28 -4.99
C LEU A 779 6.42 -6.79 -6.42
N CYS A 780 7.36 -6.52 -7.32
CA CYS A 780 7.30 -6.83 -8.74
C CYS A 780 8.70 -7.22 -9.26
N ASN A 781 8.87 -8.41 -9.88
CA ASN A 781 10.18 -8.96 -10.28
C ASN A 781 11.26 -8.94 -9.16
N ASN A 782 10.85 -9.15 -7.91
CA ASN A 782 11.68 -8.96 -6.71
C ASN A 782 12.27 -7.53 -6.61
N ILE A 783 11.51 -6.48 -6.97
CA ILE A 783 11.83 -5.05 -6.83
C ILE A 783 10.57 -4.30 -6.34
N ILE A 784 10.71 -3.20 -5.60
CA ILE A 784 9.61 -2.50 -4.90
C ILE A 784 9.13 -1.27 -5.69
N VAL A 785 7.80 -1.08 -5.82
CA VAL A 785 7.13 -0.10 -6.74
C VAL A 785 5.88 0.57 -6.10
N HIS A 786 5.47 1.78 -6.55
CA HIS A 786 4.48 2.70 -5.90
C HIS A 786 2.98 2.64 -6.38
N ASN A 787 2.09 3.50 -5.84
CA ASN A 787 0.60 3.58 -5.99
C ASN A 787 0.10 5.06 -6.07
N THR A 788 -1.18 5.39 -6.39
CA THR A 788 -1.63 6.80 -6.59
C THR A 788 -3.16 7.08 -6.44
N ARG A 789 -3.58 8.15 -5.72
CA ARG A 789 -4.84 8.97 -5.86
C ARG A 789 -4.90 10.19 -4.90
N GLU A 790 -5.58 11.30 -5.25
CA GLU A 790 -5.84 12.46 -4.33
C GLU A 790 -7.23 13.16 -4.41
N LEU A 791 -7.97 13.17 -5.53
CA LEU A 791 -9.20 14.02 -5.67
C LEU A 791 -10.52 13.34 -5.21
N ASN A 792 -11.51 14.14 -4.78
CA ASN A 792 -12.80 13.65 -4.24
C ASN A 792 -13.98 14.64 -4.46
N LEU A 793 -14.87 14.35 -5.42
CA LEU A 793 -16.03 15.20 -5.81
C LEU A 793 -17.38 14.61 -5.36
N THR A 794 -18.46 15.41 -5.39
CA THR A 794 -19.84 14.96 -5.09
C THR A 794 -20.71 14.64 -6.32
N HIS A 795 -20.29 15.04 -7.52
CA HIS A 795 -21.10 14.95 -8.74
C HIS A 795 -21.29 13.50 -9.18
N GLU A 796 -22.54 13.12 -9.47
CA GLU A 796 -22.88 11.77 -9.94
C GLU A 796 -22.31 11.49 -11.35
N ASN A 797 -22.09 12.54 -12.15
CA ASN A 797 -21.56 12.49 -13.51
C ASN A 797 -20.04 12.76 -13.57
N TRP A 798 -19.29 12.17 -12.63
CA TRP A 798 -17.83 12.32 -12.52
C TRP A 798 -17.09 11.11 -13.10
N VAL A 799 -16.11 11.38 -13.97
CA VAL A 799 -15.18 10.41 -14.56
C VAL A 799 -13.79 10.58 -13.94
N PRO A 800 -13.45 9.88 -12.85
CA PRO A 800 -12.08 9.82 -12.34
C PRO A 800 -11.21 8.98 -13.29
N SER A 801 -10.53 9.65 -14.21
CA SER A 801 -9.48 9.03 -15.02
C SER A 801 -8.18 8.96 -14.23
N VAL A 802 -7.29 8.10 -14.68
CA VAL A 802 -5.96 7.91 -14.12
C VAL A 802 -4.95 8.04 -15.27
N THR A 803 -4.00 8.99 -15.15
CA THR A 803 -2.82 9.04 -16.00
C THR A 803 -2.17 7.67 -16.03
N ARG A 804 -1.48 7.40 -17.13
CA ARG A 804 -1.21 6.03 -17.49
C ARG A 804 0.24 5.92 -17.93
N LEU A 805 1.02 5.38 -17.00
CA LEU A 805 2.47 5.25 -17.06
C LEU A 805 2.95 4.10 -17.92
N SER A 806 4.18 4.21 -18.39
CA SER A 806 4.57 3.63 -19.67
C SER A 806 4.64 2.11 -19.80
N PHE A 807 4.27 1.64 -20.99
CA PHE A 807 4.21 0.26 -21.41
C PHE A 807 5.42 -0.02 -22.34
N MET A 808 5.77 0.93 -23.24
CA MET A 808 7.13 1.28 -23.75
C MET A 808 7.08 2.70 -24.36
N LYS A 809 8.18 3.27 -24.93
CA LYS A 809 8.13 4.63 -25.54
C LYS A 809 7.14 4.68 -26.74
N GLY A 810 6.93 5.81 -27.44
CA GLY A 810 6.55 5.92 -28.87
C GLY A 810 5.21 5.39 -29.47
N ILE A 811 4.56 4.33 -28.95
CA ILE A 811 3.14 3.87 -29.20
C ILE A 811 2.00 4.42 -28.29
N GLY A 812 1.31 5.53 -28.63
CA GLY A 812 0.02 6.03 -28.09
C GLY A 812 -0.26 6.14 -26.56
N GLU A 813 0.13 7.22 -25.85
CA GLU A 813 -0.04 7.36 -24.39
C GLU A 813 -1.38 7.91 -23.91
N VAL A 814 -1.53 7.83 -22.60
CA VAL A 814 -2.59 8.40 -21.75
C VAL A 814 -1.83 9.13 -20.63
N THR A 815 -0.90 9.99 -21.07
CA THR A 815 -0.41 11.12 -20.27
C THR A 815 -1.56 12.01 -19.84
N MET A 816 -1.27 12.99 -18.99
CA MET A 816 -2.22 14.04 -18.66
C MET A 816 -2.61 14.82 -19.94
N PHE A 817 -1.67 15.01 -20.88
CA PHE A 817 -1.91 15.53 -22.24
C PHE A 817 -2.93 14.68 -23.03
N ASP A 818 -2.69 13.38 -23.17
CA ASP A 818 -3.57 12.50 -23.96
C ASP A 818 -4.91 12.22 -23.26
N LEU A 819 -4.95 12.20 -21.93
CA LEU A 819 -6.19 12.13 -21.17
C LEU A 819 -7.02 13.38 -21.33
N LEU A 820 -6.43 14.58 -21.23
CA LEU A 820 -7.14 15.81 -21.54
C LEU A 820 -7.70 15.77 -22.97
N ARG A 821 -6.87 15.34 -23.93
CA ARG A 821 -7.25 15.23 -25.36
C ARG A 821 -8.39 14.25 -25.61
N SER A 822 -8.44 13.16 -24.84
CA SER A 822 -9.54 12.22 -24.81
C SER A 822 -10.76 12.79 -24.09
N SER A 823 -10.54 13.46 -22.95
CA SER A 823 -11.58 14.03 -22.07
C SER A 823 -12.42 15.04 -22.81
N PHE A 824 -11.81 16.04 -23.48
CA PHE A 824 -12.55 17.04 -24.25
C PHE A 824 -13.41 16.44 -25.38
N ARG A 825 -13.04 15.28 -25.93
CA ARG A 825 -13.87 14.53 -26.91
C ARG A 825 -15.08 13.83 -26.29
N GLN A 826 -15.10 13.63 -24.97
CA GLN A 826 -16.25 13.08 -24.26
C GLN A 826 -17.34 14.12 -23.97
N THR A 827 -17.23 15.33 -24.54
CA THR A 827 -18.04 16.53 -24.24
C THR A 827 -18.27 16.70 -22.74
N PRO A 828 -17.19 16.91 -21.95
CA PRO A 828 -17.30 17.22 -20.53
C PRO A 828 -17.73 18.68 -20.38
N ASP A 829 -18.54 18.96 -19.38
CA ASP A 829 -18.89 20.33 -19.03
C ASP A 829 -17.72 21.02 -18.30
N TYR A 830 -16.91 20.26 -17.53
CA TYR A 830 -15.71 20.75 -16.84
C TYR A 830 -14.58 19.71 -16.85
N VAL A 831 -13.34 20.19 -16.85
CA VAL A 831 -12.14 19.35 -16.70
C VAL A 831 -11.29 19.82 -15.53
N ILE A 832 -10.89 18.92 -14.64
CA ILE A 832 -10.11 19.23 -13.43
C ILE A 832 -8.76 18.49 -13.46
N VAL A 833 -7.66 19.24 -13.45
CA VAL A 833 -6.30 18.70 -13.40
C VAL A 833 -5.75 18.81 -11.98
N GLY A 834 -5.29 17.71 -11.40
CA GLY A 834 -4.76 17.70 -10.02
C GLY A 834 -3.62 18.70 -9.83
N GLU A 835 -2.62 18.64 -10.71
CA GLU A 835 -1.59 19.66 -10.85
C GLU A 835 -1.05 19.71 -12.29
N VAL A 836 -0.84 20.91 -12.81
CA VAL A 836 -0.26 21.20 -14.12
C VAL A 836 1.23 21.48 -13.96
N ARG A 837 2.09 20.74 -14.69
CA ARG A 837 3.55 20.78 -14.56
C ARG A 837 4.31 20.81 -15.89
N GLY A 838 3.65 20.48 -17.00
CA GLY A 838 4.27 20.25 -18.32
C GLY A 838 3.30 20.41 -19.49
N LYS A 839 3.59 19.69 -20.58
CA LYS A 839 2.94 19.83 -21.89
C LYS A 839 1.42 19.65 -21.86
N GLU A 840 0.88 18.95 -20.87
CA GLU A 840 -0.57 18.77 -20.68
C GLU A 840 -1.35 20.09 -20.63
N ALA A 841 -0.73 21.19 -20.17
CA ALA A 841 -1.37 22.50 -20.20
C ALA A 841 -1.75 22.92 -21.62
N TYR A 842 -0.96 22.55 -22.64
CA TYR A 842 -1.28 22.85 -24.04
C TYR A 842 -2.67 22.32 -24.44
N VAL A 843 -3.00 21.09 -24.02
CA VAL A 843 -4.31 20.51 -24.31
C VAL A 843 -5.39 21.09 -23.41
N MET A 844 -5.07 21.37 -22.14
CA MET A 844 -5.99 22.01 -21.20
C MET A 844 -6.47 23.37 -21.76
N PHE A 845 -5.54 24.23 -22.18
CA PHE A 845 -5.81 25.55 -22.75
C PHE A 845 -6.38 25.48 -24.18
N GLN A 846 -6.05 24.47 -24.99
CA GLN A 846 -6.81 24.22 -26.23
C GLN A 846 -8.28 23.83 -25.97
N GLY A 847 -8.56 23.17 -24.85
CA GLY A 847 -9.93 22.90 -24.40
C GLY A 847 -10.67 24.19 -23.98
N MET A 848 -10.00 25.06 -23.22
CA MET A 848 -10.50 26.40 -22.88
C MET A 848 -10.80 27.21 -24.15
N ALA A 849 -9.86 27.25 -25.11
CA ALA A 849 -10.03 27.88 -26.44
C ALA A 849 -11.21 27.30 -27.26
N SER A 850 -11.61 26.06 -26.97
CA SER A 850 -12.75 25.38 -27.58
C SER A 850 -14.07 25.61 -26.81
N GLY A 851 -14.07 26.46 -25.78
CA GLY A 851 -15.24 26.78 -24.95
C GLY A 851 -15.53 25.78 -23.83
N ILE A 852 -14.59 24.92 -23.45
CA ILE A 852 -14.76 23.96 -22.36
C ILE A 852 -13.93 24.41 -21.15
N PRO A 853 -14.54 24.80 -20.02
CA PRO A 853 -13.83 25.32 -18.86
C PRO A 853 -12.95 24.24 -18.22
N ALA A 854 -11.75 24.65 -17.83
CA ALA A 854 -10.79 23.80 -17.15
C ALA A 854 -10.22 24.46 -15.90
N MET A 855 -10.05 23.68 -14.84
CA MET A 855 -9.46 24.13 -13.57
C MET A 855 -8.28 23.23 -13.16
N GLY A 856 -7.30 23.79 -12.46
CA GLY A 856 -6.18 22.99 -11.95
C GLY A 856 -5.28 23.74 -10.97
N THR A 857 -4.32 23.03 -10.38
CA THR A 857 -3.30 23.65 -9.52
C THR A 857 -1.94 23.79 -10.21
N MET A 858 -1.11 24.75 -9.81
CA MET A 858 0.29 24.88 -10.25
C MET A 858 1.16 25.47 -9.13
N HIS A 859 2.47 25.24 -9.14
CA HIS A 859 3.41 25.95 -8.27
C HIS A 859 3.85 27.29 -8.86
N ALA A 860 3.53 28.39 -8.18
CA ALA A 860 3.94 29.77 -8.50
C ALA A 860 3.78 30.66 -7.24
N GLY A 861 4.42 31.83 -7.15
CA GLY A 861 4.29 32.78 -6.03
C GLY A 861 3.47 34.04 -6.34
N ARG A 862 3.29 34.33 -7.63
CA ARG A 862 2.51 35.45 -8.19
C ARG A 862 1.93 35.08 -9.56
N VAL A 863 1.18 35.99 -10.18
CA VAL A 863 0.64 35.81 -11.53
C VAL A 863 1.74 35.84 -12.59
N GLU A 864 2.73 36.72 -12.45
CA GLU A 864 3.86 36.82 -13.38
C GLU A 864 4.62 35.47 -13.45
N ASP A 865 4.78 34.79 -12.31
CA ASP A 865 5.34 33.44 -12.22
C ASP A 865 4.45 32.38 -12.91
N VAL A 866 3.12 32.55 -12.88
CA VAL A 866 2.15 31.66 -13.56
C VAL A 866 2.29 31.79 -15.07
N ILE A 867 2.19 33.01 -15.60
CA ILE A 867 2.31 33.30 -17.03
C ILE A 867 3.67 32.84 -17.55
N TYR A 868 4.76 33.21 -16.88
CA TYR A 868 6.11 32.79 -17.26
C TYR A 868 6.28 31.26 -17.27
N ARG A 869 5.71 30.54 -16.30
CA ARG A 869 5.75 29.05 -16.27
C ARG A 869 4.92 28.42 -17.38
N LEU A 870 3.82 29.04 -17.78
CA LEU A 870 2.99 28.59 -18.90
C LEU A 870 3.70 28.78 -20.23
N GLU A 871 4.36 29.92 -20.44
CA GLU A 871 5.06 30.25 -21.70
C GLU A 871 6.44 29.58 -21.84
N THR A 872 7.10 29.19 -20.74
CA THR A 872 8.43 28.55 -20.80
C THR A 872 8.40 27.02 -20.79
N PRO A 873 9.46 26.34 -21.29
CA PRO A 873 9.61 24.90 -21.14
C PRO A 873 9.61 24.47 -19.66
N PRO A 874 8.95 23.35 -19.29
CA PRO A 874 8.45 22.30 -20.17
C PRO A 874 7.01 22.48 -20.69
N ILE A 875 6.34 23.60 -20.40
CA ILE A 875 4.94 23.84 -20.79
C ILE A 875 4.86 24.44 -22.21
N ASN A 876 5.45 25.62 -22.42
CA ASN A 876 5.60 26.28 -23.72
C ASN A 876 4.27 26.60 -24.45
N LEU A 877 3.32 27.25 -23.77
CA LEU A 877 2.16 27.89 -24.40
C LEU A 877 2.58 29.11 -25.24
N SER A 878 1.76 29.43 -26.24
CA SER A 878 1.76 30.73 -26.93
C SER A 878 0.92 31.76 -26.15
N PRO A 879 1.25 33.07 -26.18
CA PRO A 879 0.45 34.14 -25.56
C PRO A 879 -1.06 34.01 -25.83
N ALA A 880 -1.46 33.85 -27.10
CA ALA A 880 -2.86 33.71 -27.53
C ALA A 880 -3.57 32.40 -27.09
N LEU A 881 -2.87 31.49 -26.40
CA LEU A 881 -3.50 30.40 -25.65
C LEU A 881 -3.60 30.75 -24.17
N VAL A 882 -2.59 31.38 -23.57
CA VAL A 882 -2.66 31.87 -22.18
C VAL A 882 -3.83 32.85 -21.98
N ASP A 883 -4.18 33.58 -23.04
CA ASP A 883 -5.37 34.43 -23.21
C ASP A 883 -6.71 33.77 -22.85
N THR A 884 -6.82 32.43 -22.86
CA THR A 884 -8.07 31.70 -22.57
C THR A 884 -8.26 31.35 -21.10
N LEU A 885 -7.41 31.88 -20.22
CA LEU A 885 -7.46 31.67 -18.77
C LEU A 885 -8.14 32.85 -18.10
N ASP A 886 -9.43 32.73 -17.75
CA ASP A 886 -10.18 33.85 -17.17
C ASP A 886 -9.57 34.35 -15.85
N LEU A 887 -9.17 33.42 -14.95
CA LEU A 887 -8.81 33.72 -13.56
C LEU A 887 -7.56 32.99 -13.06
N VAL A 888 -6.68 33.74 -12.39
CA VAL A 888 -5.60 33.20 -11.56
C VAL A 888 -5.88 33.52 -10.08
N LEU A 889 -5.84 32.50 -9.23
CA LEU A 889 -5.95 32.65 -7.76
C LEU A 889 -4.59 32.31 -7.14
N ILE A 890 -3.96 33.26 -6.45
CA ILE A 890 -2.71 33.00 -5.72
C ILE A 890 -2.99 32.68 -4.26
N MET A 891 -2.66 31.47 -3.81
CA MET A 891 -2.77 31.05 -2.41
C MET A 891 -1.50 31.36 -1.63
N THR A 892 -1.64 32.00 -0.46
CA THR A 892 -0.53 32.30 0.45
C THR A 892 -0.77 31.80 1.88
N HIS A 893 0.33 31.68 2.62
CA HIS A 893 0.31 31.62 4.07
C HIS A 893 0.40 33.04 4.63
N ALA A 894 -0.64 33.46 5.34
CA ALA A 894 -0.60 34.64 6.17
C ALA A 894 -0.16 34.26 7.60
N ARG A 895 0.50 35.19 8.28
CA ARG A 895 0.88 35.08 9.69
C ARG A 895 0.40 36.32 10.41
N GLU A 896 -0.66 36.18 11.20
CA GLU A 896 -1.26 37.29 11.94
C GLU A 896 -1.37 36.90 13.41
N LYS A 897 -0.91 37.76 14.33
CA LYS A 897 -1.00 37.56 15.79
C LYS A 897 -0.47 36.20 16.34
N GLY A 898 0.36 35.51 15.56
CA GLY A 898 0.90 34.17 15.88
C GLY A 898 0.14 33.00 15.23
N GLU A 899 -1.00 33.25 14.61
CA GLU A 899 -1.77 32.25 13.87
C GLU A 899 -1.27 32.10 12.43
N SER A 900 -1.09 30.85 11.98
CA SER A 900 -0.78 30.52 10.58
C SER A 900 -2.08 30.30 9.82
N SER A 901 -2.51 31.30 9.06
CA SER A 901 -3.76 31.25 8.30
C SER A 901 -3.49 31.12 6.79
N ARG A 902 -4.46 30.57 6.06
CA ARG A 902 -4.40 30.48 4.59
C ARG A 902 -5.29 31.56 4.01
N ARG A 903 -4.80 32.28 2.99
CA ARG A 903 -5.51 33.38 2.33
C ARG A 903 -5.40 33.23 0.82
N VAL A 904 -6.46 33.59 0.11
CA VAL A 904 -6.35 34.01 -1.29
C VAL A 904 -5.66 35.38 -1.26
N LYS A 905 -4.39 35.43 -1.67
CA LYS A 905 -3.55 36.65 -1.67
C LYS A 905 -4.11 37.69 -2.63
N GLU A 906 -4.48 37.23 -3.82
CA GLU A 906 -4.89 38.03 -4.97
C GLU A 906 -5.68 37.13 -5.92
N ILE A 907 -6.65 37.74 -6.61
CA ILE A 907 -7.33 37.17 -7.77
C ILE A 907 -7.21 38.18 -8.89
N ASP A 908 -6.63 37.72 -9.97
CA ASP A 908 -6.25 38.54 -11.10
C ASP A 908 -6.96 38.01 -12.34
N GLU A 909 -7.71 38.90 -13.00
CA GLU A 909 -8.43 38.65 -14.25
C GLU A 909 -7.48 38.87 -15.42
N ILE A 910 -7.30 37.88 -16.30
CA ILE A 910 -6.42 38.02 -17.48
C ILE A 910 -7.22 38.67 -18.61
N GLN A 911 -6.88 39.90 -19.01
CA GLN A 911 -7.65 40.64 -20.02
C GLN A 911 -7.22 40.38 -21.47
N SER A 912 -5.91 40.23 -21.66
CA SER A 912 -5.26 39.99 -22.94
C SER A 912 -3.79 39.61 -22.70
N VAL A 913 -3.22 38.67 -23.43
CA VAL A 913 -1.76 38.42 -23.43
C VAL A 913 -1.13 38.96 -24.72
N ASP A 914 -0.15 39.83 -24.56
CA ASP A 914 0.46 40.61 -25.62
C ASP A 914 1.31 39.73 -26.55
N ALA A 915 0.88 39.58 -27.80
CA ALA A 915 1.41 38.59 -28.74
C ALA A 915 2.85 38.87 -29.21
N GLU A 916 3.37 40.09 -29.07
CA GLU A 916 4.75 40.44 -29.42
C GLU A 916 5.71 40.33 -28.21
N THR A 917 5.20 40.53 -26.99
CA THR A 917 6.04 40.67 -25.79
C THR A 917 5.88 39.58 -24.73
N GLY A 918 4.89 38.67 -24.84
CA GLY A 918 4.60 37.62 -23.84
C GLY A 918 4.07 38.18 -22.51
N LYS A 919 3.68 39.46 -22.48
CA LYS A 919 3.18 40.10 -21.26
C LYS A 919 1.67 39.96 -21.18
N ALA A 920 1.21 39.29 -20.14
CA ALA A 920 -0.18 39.41 -19.73
C ALA A 920 -0.51 40.88 -19.41
N ARG A 921 -1.78 41.22 -19.62
CA ARG A 921 -2.43 42.41 -19.06
C ARG A 921 -3.46 41.91 -18.06
N GLU A 922 -2.97 41.52 -16.90
CA GLU A 922 -3.79 41.12 -15.77
C GLU A 922 -4.35 42.35 -15.03
N VAL A 923 -5.58 42.24 -14.51
CA VAL A 923 -6.14 43.17 -13.54
C VAL A 923 -6.40 42.44 -12.24
N ARG A 924 -5.63 42.82 -11.21
CA ARG A 924 -5.85 42.39 -9.83
C ARG A 924 -7.17 42.90 -9.30
N TYR A 925 -8.25 42.16 -9.51
CA TYR A 925 -9.59 42.61 -9.18
C TYR A 925 -9.89 42.45 -7.68
N TYR A 926 -9.38 41.40 -7.04
CA TYR A 926 -9.40 41.24 -5.57
C TYR A 926 -8.00 41.03 -5.01
N TYR A 927 -7.76 41.54 -3.80
CA TYR A 927 -6.47 41.42 -3.11
C TYR A 927 -6.65 41.43 -1.59
N TRP A 928 -5.80 40.68 -0.89
CA TRP A 928 -5.82 40.60 0.57
C TRP A 928 -4.98 41.72 1.19
N LEU A 929 -5.60 42.53 2.04
CA LEU A 929 -5.01 43.61 2.81
C LEU A 929 -4.44 43.05 4.13
N ALA A 930 -3.16 42.70 4.09
CA ALA A 930 -2.43 42.11 5.21
C ALA A 930 -2.38 42.99 6.48
N ASP A 931 -2.65 44.30 6.37
CA ASP A 931 -2.76 45.25 7.48
C ASP A 931 -4.10 45.20 8.23
N LYS A 932 -5.14 44.63 7.60
CA LYS A 932 -6.54 44.60 8.11
C LYS A 932 -7.12 43.19 8.23
N ASP A 933 -6.43 42.19 7.67
CA ASP A 933 -6.96 40.87 7.34
C ASP A 933 -8.28 40.93 6.53
N ASP A 934 -8.40 41.92 5.65
CA ASP A 934 -9.61 42.17 4.86
C ASP A 934 -9.32 41.99 3.36
N PHE A 935 -10.36 41.91 2.54
CA PHE A 935 -10.25 41.72 1.10
C PHE A 935 -10.61 43.01 0.38
N GLY A 936 -9.58 43.71 -0.09
CA GLY A 936 -9.75 44.82 -1.01
C GLY A 936 -10.25 44.35 -2.37
N ARG A 937 -11.09 45.17 -3.00
CA ARG A 937 -11.44 45.06 -4.41
C ARG A 937 -10.90 46.29 -5.13
N PHE A 938 -10.42 46.12 -6.35
CA PHE A 938 -9.98 47.25 -7.16
C PHE A 938 -11.16 48.18 -7.47
N ALA A 939 -10.87 49.49 -7.63
CA ALA A 939 -11.91 50.51 -7.80
C ALA A 939 -12.51 50.55 -9.21
N GLY A 940 -11.84 49.93 -10.19
CA GLY A 940 -12.37 49.73 -11.54
C GLY A 940 -13.47 48.66 -11.60
N ASP A 941 -14.13 48.56 -12.75
CA ASP A 941 -15.00 47.44 -13.05
C ASP A 941 -14.21 46.15 -13.32
N SER A 942 -14.79 45.00 -12.96
CA SER A 942 -14.32 43.69 -13.42
C SER A 942 -14.43 43.61 -14.95
N TRP A 943 -13.33 43.26 -15.59
CA TRP A 943 -13.26 42.93 -17.00
C TRP A 943 -14.00 41.62 -17.27
N TYR A 944 -13.83 40.61 -16.40
CA TYR A 944 -14.52 39.32 -16.55
C TYR A 944 -16.05 39.49 -16.55
N LEU A 945 -16.60 40.38 -15.71
CA LEU A 945 -18.04 40.68 -15.71
C LEU A 945 -18.50 41.53 -16.91
N GLN A 946 -17.62 42.33 -17.52
CA GLN A 946 -17.91 43.02 -18.77
C GLN A 946 -17.94 42.05 -19.96
N GLU A 947 -16.98 41.12 -20.06
CA GLU A 947 -16.97 40.13 -21.13
C GLU A 947 -18.09 39.08 -20.94
N LEU A 948 -18.35 38.63 -19.70
CA LEU A 948 -19.52 37.79 -19.39
C LEU A 948 -20.85 38.49 -19.73
N SER A 949 -20.96 39.80 -19.49
CA SER A 949 -22.11 40.62 -19.90
C SER A 949 -22.30 40.63 -21.42
N ARG A 950 -21.20 40.81 -22.17
CA ARG A 950 -21.16 40.80 -23.64
C ARG A 950 -21.51 39.43 -24.22
N VAL A 951 -20.93 38.35 -23.70
CA VAL A 951 -21.12 36.97 -24.17
C VAL A 951 -22.53 36.43 -23.84
N LYS A 952 -23.08 36.72 -22.66
CA LYS A 952 -24.39 36.20 -22.24
C LYS A 952 -25.55 37.17 -22.54
N GLY A 953 -25.28 38.38 -23.02
CA GLY A 953 -26.30 39.42 -23.26
C GLY A 953 -26.97 39.96 -21.99
N GLN A 954 -26.37 39.74 -20.81
CA GLN A 954 -26.91 40.17 -19.52
C GLN A 954 -26.32 41.53 -19.12
N ASN A 955 -27.07 42.39 -18.43
CA ASN A 955 -26.51 43.68 -17.98
C ASN A 955 -25.48 43.47 -16.86
N VAL A 956 -24.34 44.15 -16.89
CA VAL A 956 -23.32 44.12 -15.82
C VAL A 956 -23.94 44.42 -14.44
N ASN A 957 -24.95 45.30 -14.36
CA ASN A 957 -25.63 45.60 -13.10
C ASN A 957 -26.53 44.44 -12.61
N ASP A 958 -27.04 43.60 -13.51
CA ASP A 958 -27.81 42.41 -13.14
C ASP A 958 -26.89 41.24 -12.74
N LEU A 959 -25.71 41.12 -13.36
CA LEU A 959 -24.62 40.24 -12.88
C LEU A 959 -24.16 40.67 -11.47
N LYS A 960 -23.95 41.97 -11.23
CA LYS A 960 -23.63 42.50 -9.89
C LYS A 960 -24.74 42.22 -8.86
N LYS A 961 -26.03 42.34 -9.23
CA LYS A 961 -27.17 41.92 -8.38
C LYS A 961 -27.20 40.41 -8.13
N GLU A 962 -26.70 39.61 -9.04
CA GLU A 962 -26.63 38.14 -8.94
C GLU A 962 -25.48 37.69 -8.02
N ILE A 963 -24.30 38.32 -8.11
CA ILE A 963 -23.24 38.22 -7.09
C ILE A 963 -23.79 38.62 -5.72
N GLU A 964 -24.52 39.74 -5.62
CA GLU A 964 -25.10 40.20 -4.35
C GLU A 964 -26.11 39.18 -3.78
N LYS A 965 -26.99 38.60 -4.61
CA LYS A 965 -27.88 37.49 -4.19
C LYS A 965 -27.07 36.30 -3.65
N ARG A 966 -26.00 35.89 -4.34
CA ARG A 966 -25.12 34.77 -3.93
C ARG A 966 -24.35 35.08 -2.66
N ARG A 967 -23.85 36.31 -2.49
CA ARG A 967 -23.21 36.80 -1.26
C ARG A 967 -24.17 36.69 -0.08
N ILE A 968 -25.41 37.14 -0.24
CA ILE A 968 -26.45 37.03 0.80
C ILE A 968 -26.82 35.56 1.08
N ILE A 969 -26.81 34.67 0.06
CA ILE A 969 -27.04 33.22 0.26
C ILE A 969 -25.88 32.58 1.04
N LEU A 970 -24.64 32.82 0.65
CA LEU A 970 -23.44 32.32 1.33
C LEU A 970 -23.40 32.82 2.78
N GLU A 971 -23.70 34.10 3.01
CA GLU A 971 -23.82 34.66 4.35
C GLU A 971 -25.02 34.13 5.12
N TRP A 972 -26.15 33.80 4.48
CA TRP A 972 -27.27 33.13 5.14
C TRP A 972 -26.90 31.69 5.53
N MET A 973 -26.12 30.98 4.70
CA MET A 973 -25.56 29.67 5.03
C MET A 973 -24.57 29.80 6.18
N GLN A 974 -23.74 30.85 6.21
CA GLN A 974 -22.83 31.16 7.31
C GLN A 974 -23.58 31.50 8.62
N LYS A 975 -24.56 32.41 8.57
CA LYS A 975 -25.41 32.85 9.71
C LYS A 975 -26.26 31.70 10.26
N ARG A 976 -26.73 30.78 9.39
CA ARG A 976 -27.37 29.51 9.80
C ARG A 976 -26.37 28.37 10.07
N LYS A 977 -25.08 28.64 9.91
CA LYS A 977 -23.95 27.77 10.23
C LYS A 977 -24.00 26.40 9.54
N ILE A 978 -24.41 26.41 8.27
CA ILE A 978 -24.49 25.26 7.37
C ILE A 978 -23.14 25.09 6.67
N THR A 979 -22.23 24.34 7.29
CA THR A 979 -20.85 24.14 6.79
C THR A 979 -20.55 22.72 6.32
N TYR A 980 -21.44 21.75 6.57
CA TYR A 980 -21.17 20.36 6.18
C TYR A 980 -21.19 20.22 4.66
N PHE A 981 -20.08 19.75 4.08
CA PHE A 981 -19.84 19.60 2.64
C PHE A 981 -21.05 19.06 1.84
N LYS A 982 -21.72 18.01 2.32
CA LYS A 982 -22.89 17.44 1.65
C LYS A 982 -24.15 18.31 1.75
N ASP A 983 -24.35 18.99 2.88
CA ASP A 983 -25.49 19.91 3.06
C ASP A 983 -25.30 21.18 2.22
N VAL A 984 -24.05 21.64 2.08
CA VAL A 984 -23.66 22.78 1.22
C VAL A 984 -23.83 22.42 -0.27
N SER A 985 -23.32 21.26 -0.71
CA SER A 985 -23.51 20.77 -2.09
C SER A 985 -24.99 20.55 -2.42
N ALA A 986 -25.79 20.02 -1.48
CA ALA A 986 -27.24 19.89 -1.64
C ALA A 986 -27.96 21.24 -1.75
N LEU A 987 -27.50 22.29 -1.05
CA LEU A 987 -28.07 23.64 -1.17
C LEU A 987 -27.70 24.31 -2.51
N PHE A 988 -26.49 24.12 -3.03
CA PHE A 988 -26.16 24.57 -4.38
C PHE A 988 -26.99 23.82 -5.43
N ALA A 989 -27.15 22.50 -5.29
CA ALA A 989 -28.01 21.72 -6.18
C ALA A 989 -29.49 22.16 -6.12
N GLU A 990 -29.99 22.53 -4.93
CA GLU A 990 -31.33 23.10 -4.81
C GLU A 990 -31.42 24.53 -5.38
N TYR A 991 -30.37 25.35 -5.25
CA TYR A 991 -30.31 26.67 -5.87
C TYR A 991 -30.36 26.57 -7.40
N TYR A 992 -29.49 25.75 -8.00
CA TYR A 992 -29.49 25.46 -9.44
C TYR A 992 -30.84 24.97 -9.96
N LYS A 993 -31.55 24.15 -9.16
CA LYS A 993 -32.86 23.60 -9.55
C LYS A 993 -34.04 24.55 -9.31
N ASN A 994 -33.95 25.43 -8.32
CA ASN A 994 -35.01 26.40 -7.99
C ASN A 994 -34.46 27.57 -7.14
N PRO A 995 -33.91 28.63 -7.77
CA PRO A 995 -33.35 29.77 -7.05
C PRO A 995 -34.37 30.43 -6.11
N LYS A 996 -35.62 30.59 -6.58
CA LYS A 996 -36.72 31.22 -5.83
C LYS A 996 -37.00 30.52 -4.50
N ARG A 997 -36.98 29.19 -4.47
CA ARG A 997 -37.19 28.40 -3.24
C ARG A 997 -36.10 28.63 -2.20
N ILE A 998 -34.88 28.95 -2.61
CA ILE A 998 -33.80 29.38 -1.71
C ILE A 998 -33.99 30.85 -1.34
N LEU A 999 -34.27 31.76 -2.29
CA LEU A 999 -34.50 33.19 -2.02
C LEU A 999 -35.67 33.44 -1.05
N GLU A 1000 -36.75 32.65 -1.09
CA GLU A 1000 -37.84 32.64 -0.10
C GLU A 1000 -37.39 32.18 1.30
N ARG A 1001 -36.45 31.23 1.39
CA ARG A 1001 -35.89 30.75 2.69
C ARG A 1001 -34.87 31.73 3.29
N VAL A 1002 -34.21 32.50 2.42
CA VAL A 1002 -33.31 33.59 2.76
C VAL A 1002 -34.08 34.85 3.18
N GLY A 1003 -35.26 35.07 2.59
CA GLY A 1003 -36.13 36.21 2.87
C GLY A 1003 -36.02 37.35 1.85
N ILE A 1004 -35.33 37.11 0.72
CA ILE A 1004 -35.16 38.07 -0.38
C ILE A 1004 -36.46 38.17 -1.20
N GLU A 1005 -37.12 37.04 -1.48
CA GLU A 1005 -38.45 37.02 -2.09
C GLU A 1005 -39.54 36.79 -1.02
N LYS A 1006 -40.63 37.56 -1.10
CA LYS A 1006 -41.82 37.36 -0.24
C LYS A 1006 -42.64 36.18 -0.78
N LYS A 1007 -42.94 35.21 0.08
CA LYS A 1007 -43.89 34.12 -0.22
C LYS A 1007 -45.20 34.67 -0.81
N PRO A 1008 -45.75 34.08 -1.88
CA PRO A 1008 -46.99 34.54 -2.48
C PRO A 1008 -48.16 34.48 -1.48
N ASP A 1009 -48.84 35.61 -1.32
CA ASP A 1009 -49.86 35.79 -0.28
C ASP A 1009 -51.12 34.95 -0.57
N ARG A 1010 -51.18 33.77 0.08
CA ARG A 1010 -52.30 32.82 0.00
C ARG A 1010 -53.66 33.43 0.39
N LYS A 1011 -53.73 34.62 0.97
CA LYS A 1011 -55.02 35.28 1.29
C LYS A 1011 -55.74 35.85 0.07
N LYS A 1012 -55.06 36.22 -1.03
CA LYS A 1012 -55.73 36.85 -2.19
C LYS A 1012 -56.60 35.89 -3.01
N HIS A 1013 -56.20 34.64 -3.23
CA HIS A 1013 -56.98 33.69 -4.05
C HIS A 1013 -58.27 33.16 -3.39
N LYS A 1014 -58.57 33.50 -2.13
CA LYS A 1014 -59.87 33.18 -1.50
C LYS A 1014 -60.92 34.30 -1.62
N LYS A 1015 -60.63 35.42 -2.30
CA LYS A 1015 -61.59 36.53 -2.53
C LYS A 1015 -62.06 36.72 -3.98
N SER A 1016 -61.60 35.89 -4.92
CA SER A 1016 -62.03 35.92 -6.34
C SER A 1016 -62.80 34.66 -6.78
N LYS A 1017 -63.39 33.94 -5.82
CA LYS A 1017 -64.35 32.83 -6.02
C LYS A 1017 -65.42 32.86 -4.92
N LYS A 1018 -66.19 33.94 -4.91
CA LYS A 1018 -67.51 34.10 -4.32
C LYS A 1018 -68.27 35.11 -5.18
#